data_AF-A0A0S7WGB2-F1
#
_entry.id   AF-A0A0S7WGB2-F1
#
_cell.length_a   1.000
_cell.length_b   1.000
_cell.length_c   1.000
_cell.angle_alpha   90.00
_cell.angle_beta   90.00
_cell.angle_gamma   90.00
#
_symmetry.space_group_name_H-M   'P 1'
#
loop_
_entity.id
_entity.type
_entity.pdbx_description
1 polymer ?
#
loop_
_entity_poly.entity_id
_entity_poly.type
_entity_poly.pdbx_seq_one_letter_code
_entity_poly.pdbx_strand_id
1 'polypeptide(L)'
;MKRSSSIVLLCVVPLFVHAASQEVFLLPTKPGRPSEVVHPSSLGKGKGVDYVIQYDGNESNYYLSGLLPGDTIGVFFIPPAACSLVQIHYCKYASAAPPTNTYYAFVADVPDGVTLDDFEEYHSASSMPGPTPVGTMFEGPSPFTHDLIGDWEWDTLDVPSVPDVGTNPFYAATTIEGTPGVESEQSTRIDTEVSPPYYGIAWKQGGAGPEANGPGWYSSWHLFWVRALVRVYENLGAEIVGYDRLPDTYLTTTRTVTAQARDLLGIPGSLHGVAWVRLTYSINGGSETTLDMTRISGDSLDGVYSLSLPAVGVYDTVSYYIATEDLQGVGTTTATASYVVRQGTPGNILLLVEDDPYYISHDPVRSVAGKVDFWDEDEYGRADSSVLNFYLPGKGPGQSIIFWFTWSGFHFVDETYTGGGTGFLEDFLDGGGKLFVSSEDLPCGGFALNPDFEDWVAPAGHFLHDYMKAFAGYDDHETDSVFTQYGVPGDPLTGSANLAEVYVWPYDWAGSGNTWAGRFDDLDPGAVPIFYGAVGEVMGYRYADPGGYKVVFLYYPWHYVMLSDLSGYDTEAQDTLIHNTLTWFGYVGVYEEEAEEAGFRCALHAALPNPVTDVARIGYSLSSPRNVSLKVYDITGRLVKTLVDE
;
A
#
# COMPACT_ATOMS: atom_id res chain seq x y z
N MET A 1 48.74 52.96 -54.74
CA MET A 1 47.49 52.20 -54.57
C MET A 1 47.86 50.73 -54.35
N LYS A 2 47.92 50.29 -53.09
CA LYS A 2 47.99 48.89 -52.63
C LYS A 2 47.60 48.91 -51.15
N ARG A 3 46.34 48.58 -50.86
CA ARG A 3 45.83 48.43 -49.48
C ARG A 3 46.12 46.99 -49.04
N SER A 4 46.82 46.85 -47.92
CA SER A 4 47.00 45.59 -47.21
C SER A 4 45.72 45.30 -46.42
N SER A 5 45.03 44.21 -46.74
CA SER A 5 43.89 43.72 -45.97
C SER A 5 44.42 42.77 -44.91
N SER A 6 44.44 43.21 -43.65
CA SER A 6 44.62 42.32 -42.50
C SER A 6 43.26 41.73 -42.14
N ILE A 7 43.10 40.42 -42.35
CA ILE A 7 41.98 39.65 -41.83
C ILE A 7 42.27 39.41 -40.35
N VAL A 8 41.49 40.03 -39.48
CA VAL A 8 41.44 39.69 -38.05
C VAL A 8 40.55 38.46 -37.93
N LEU A 9 41.17 37.31 -37.68
CA LEU A 9 40.48 36.08 -37.32
C LEU A 9 40.00 36.24 -35.87
N LEU A 10 38.73 36.55 -35.68
CA LEU A 10 38.10 36.54 -34.36
C LEU A 10 37.89 35.07 -33.96
N CYS A 11 38.83 34.49 -33.21
CA CYS A 11 38.57 33.26 -32.47
C CYS A 11 37.52 33.56 -31.40
N VAL A 12 36.26 33.26 -31.70
CA VAL A 12 35.24 33.08 -30.67
C VAL A 12 35.59 31.78 -29.96
N VAL A 13 36.33 31.89 -28.86
CA VAL A 13 36.36 30.83 -27.85
C VAL A 13 34.93 30.77 -27.32
N PRO A 14 34.22 29.63 -27.39
CA PRO A 14 33.00 29.49 -26.62
C PRO A 14 33.43 29.61 -25.16
N LEU A 15 33.11 30.74 -24.52
CA LEU A 15 32.94 30.73 -23.08
C LEU A 15 31.79 29.74 -22.86
N PHE A 16 32.14 28.49 -22.53
CA PHE A 16 31.23 27.63 -21.79
C PHE A 16 30.88 28.43 -20.54
N VAL A 17 29.70 29.06 -20.56
CA VAL A 17 28.98 29.36 -19.34
C VAL A 17 28.98 28.03 -18.61
N HIS A 18 29.72 27.92 -17.51
CA HIS A 18 29.60 26.75 -16.65
C HIS A 18 28.11 26.61 -16.41
N ALA A 19 27.52 25.50 -16.86
CA ALA A 19 26.17 25.17 -16.47
C ALA A 19 26.14 25.33 -14.95
N ALA A 20 25.19 26.10 -14.44
CA ALA A 20 25.01 26.15 -13.02
C ALA A 20 24.87 24.71 -12.53
N SER A 21 25.53 24.36 -11.44
CA SER A 21 25.46 23.02 -10.87
C SER A 21 25.32 23.15 -9.37
N GLN A 22 24.76 22.13 -8.75
CA GLN A 22 24.61 22.05 -7.31
C GLN A 22 25.13 20.74 -6.77
N GLU A 23 25.77 20.82 -5.60
CA GLU A 23 26.20 19.64 -4.87
C GLU A 23 25.04 19.11 -4.03
N VAL A 24 24.69 17.85 -4.25
CA VAL A 24 23.64 17.12 -3.52
C VAL A 24 24.11 15.72 -3.18
N PHE A 25 23.54 15.14 -2.13
CA PHE A 25 23.73 13.73 -1.84
C PHE A 25 22.71 12.89 -2.59
N LEU A 26 23.18 11.81 -3.21
CA LEU A 26 22.35 10.70 -3.62
C LEU A 26 22.35 9.64 -2.53
N LEU A 27 21.16 9.17 -2.19
CA LEU A 27 20.97 7.94 -1.43
C LEU A 27 20.98 6.73 -2.40
N PRO A 28 21.28 5.51 -1.92
CA PRO A 28 21.19 4.30 -2.72
C PRO A 28 19.83 4.18 -3.39
N THR A 29 19.82 3.60 -4.58
CA THR A 29 18.59 3.37 -5.35
C THR A 29 17.62 2.45 -4.60
N LYS A 30 16.31 2.63 -4.83
CA LYS A 30 15.22 1.81 -4.27
C LYS A 30 14.35 1.18 -5.37
N PRO A 31 13.52 0.17 -5.05
CA PRO A 31 12.56 -0.44 -6.00
C PRO A 31 11.76 0.58 -6.80
N GLY A 32 11.82 0.42 -8.14
CA GLY A 32 10.97 1.17 -9.08
C GLY A 32 11.28 2.66 -9.23
N ARG A 33 12.35 3.19 -8.63
CA ARG A 33 12.70 4.62 -8.73
C ARG A 33 14.21 4.89 -8.72
N PRO A 34 14.67 6.00 -9.33
CA PRO A 34 16.05 6.47 -9.21
C PRO A 34 16.46 6.78 -7.76
N SER A 35 17.75 7.04 -7.55
CA SER A 35 18.32 7.50 -6.28
C SER A 35 17.64 8.78 -5.78
N GLU A 36 17.36 8.83 -4.48
CA GLU A 36 16.80 10.03 -3.85
C GLU A 36 17.85 11.13 -3.68
N VAL A 37 17.43 12.38 -3.93
CA VAL A 37 18.27 13.58 -3.79
C VAL A 37 18.05 14.24 -2.43
N VAL A 38 19.15 14.50 -1.72
CA VAL A 38 19.14 15.26 -0.47
C VAL A 38 20.04 16.49 -0.62
N HIS A 39 19.45 17.68 -0.48
CA HIS A 39 20.20 18.94 -0.56
C HIS A 39 20.97 19.21 0.75
N PRO A 40 22.26 19.61 0.74
CA PRO A 40 23.04 19.81 1.97
C PRO A 40 22.51 20.87 2.94
N SER A 41 21.66 21.79 2.49
CA SER A 41 21.04 22.80 3.37
C SER A 41 19.89 22.25 4.23
N SER A 42 19.31 21.09 3.90
CA SER A 42 18.33 20.41 4.77
C SER A 42 18.97 19.87 6.06
N LEU A 43 20.31 19.85 6.15
CA LEU A 43 21.13 19.35 7.26
C LEU A 43 21.16 20.25 8.51
N GLY A 44 20.37 21.34 8.55
CA GLY A 44 20.54 22.46 9.50
C GLY A 44 19.60 22.58 10.70
N LYS A 45 18.70 21.63 10.98
CA LYS A 45 17.72 21.77 12.10
C LYS A 45 17.63 20.54 13.01
N GLY A 46 18.50 20.50 14.02
CA GLY A 46 18.21 19.85 15.31
C GLY A 46 18.40 18.33 15.44
N LYS A 47 18.62 17.59 14.35
CA LYS A 47 19.09 16.20 14.37
C LYS A 47 20.19 16.06 13.31
N GLY A 48 21.29 15.39 13.65
CA GLY A 48 22.47 15.27 12.78
C GLY A 48 22.18 14.52 11.48
N VAL A 49 23.17 14.52 10.59
CA VAL A 49 23.20 13.84 9.28
C VAL A 49 22.66 12.40 9.32
N ASP A 50 22.84 11.71 10.43
CA ASP A 50 22.45 10.30 10.61
C ASP A 50 20.94 10.10 10.75
N TYR A 51 20.15 11.17 10.93
CA TYR A 51 18.68 11.08 11.02
C TYR A 51 17.98 11.13 9.66
N VAL A 52 18.62 11.70 8.63
CA VAL A 52 18.04 11.81 7.27
C VAL A 52 18.31 10.57 6.42
N ILE A 53 19.33 9.80 6.79
CA ILE A 53 19.70 8.53 6.15
C ILE A 53 19.07 7.41 6.97
N GLN A 54 17.75 7.28 6.92
CA GLN A 54 17.07 6.08 7.42
C GLN A 54 16.46 5.42 6.20
N TYR A 55 16.99 4.27 5.82
CA TYR A 55 16.61 3.71 4.54
C TYR A 55 15.25 3.02 4.59
N ASP A 56 14.77 2.48 5.71
CA ASP A 56 13.39 1.91 5.77
C ASP A 56 12.75 1.90 7.19
N GLY A 57 12.41 3.07 7.75
CA GLY A 57 11.46 3.12 8.89
C GLY A 57 12.10 3.03 10.28
N ASN A 58 12.63 4.16 10.73
CA ASN A 58 12.79 4.58 12.13
C ASN A 58 13.63 3.77 13.15
N GLU A 59 14.08 2.52 12.95
CA GLU A 59 14.72 1.76 14.06
C GLU A 59 15.97 0.88 13.77
N SER A 60 16.70 1.05 12.66
CA SER A 60 17.87 0.17 12.39
C SER A 60 19.25 0.81 12.71
N ASN A 61 20.02 0.16 13.61
CA ASN A 61 21.36 0.56 14.07
C ASN A 61 22.29 -0.66 14.20
N TYR A 62 22.38 -1.47 13.16
CA TYR A 62 23.14 -2.73 13.16
C TYR A 62 24.49 -2.59 12.46
N TYR A 63 25.46 -3.41 12.86
CA TYR A 63 26.72 -3.61 12.12
C TYR A 63 26.71 -4.99 11.48
N LEU A 64 27.25 -5.09 10.26
CA LEU A 64 27.38 -6.36 9.54
C LEU A 64 28.55 -7.21 10.06
N SER A 65 28.24 -8.26 10.82
CA SER A 65 29.22 -9.28 11.24
C SER A 65 29.50 -10.33 10.15
N GLY A 66 30.54 -11.15 10.32
CA GLY A 66 30.80 -12.31 9.45
C GLY A 66 31.48 -11.98 8.12
N LEU A 67 32.00 -10.76 7.94
CA LEU A 67 32.74 -10.39 6.74
C LEU A 67 34.14 -11.03 6.73
N LEU A 68 34.45 -11.74 5.66
CA LEU A 68 35.76 -12.38 5.47
C LEU A 68 36.66 -11.55 4.52
N PRO A 69 37.99 -11.69 4.62
CA PRO A 69 38.90 -11.06 3.66
C PRO A 69 38.59 -11.48 2.23
N GLY A 70 38.44 -10.48 1.37
CA GLY A 70 37.99 -10.63 -0.01
C GLY A 70 36.49 -10.47 -0.22
N ASP A 71 35.67 -10.40 0.83
CA ASP A 71 34.27 -10.00 0.70
C ASP A 71 34.21 -8.53 0.25
N THR A 72 33.29 -8.23 -0.66
CA THR A 72 33.02 -6.86 -1.13
C THR A 72 31.56 -6.56 -0.90
N ILE A 73 31.24 -5.42 -0.31
CA ILE A 73 29.86 -4.97 -0.06
C ILE A 73 29.68 -3.56 -0.57
N GLY A 74 28.54 -3.29 -1.20
CA GLY A 74 28.27 -1.99 -1.80
C GLY A 74 26.85 -1.86 -2.33
N VAL A 75 26.57 -0.70 -2.90
CA VAL A 75 25.22 -0.34 -3.36
C VAL A 75 25.27 0.31 -4.73
N PHE A 76 24.14 0.21 -5.43
CA PHE A 76 23.90 0.89 -6.70
C PHE A 76 23.38 2.31 -6.47
N PHE A 77 23.81 3.22 -7.33
CA PHE A 77 23.22 4.54 -7.50
C PHE A 77 22.73 4.68 -8.94
N ILE A 78 21.51 5.17 -9.11
CA ILE A 78 20.93 5.53 -10.40
C ILE A 78 20.57 7.01 -10.31
N PRO A 79 21.41 7.92 -10.86
CA PRO A 79 21.16 9.35 -10.75
C PRO A 79 19.81 9.74 -11.36
N PRO A 80 18.97 10.51 -10.65
CA PRO A 80 17.68 10.97 -11.17
C PRO A 80 17.81 12.07 -12.23
N ALA A 81 18.96 12.75 -12.26
CA ALA A 81 19.30 13.80 -13.21
C ALA A 81 20.81 13.73 -13.52
N ALA A 82 21.21 14.20 -14.70
CA ALA A 82 22.59 14.17 -15.13
C ALA A 82 23.53 14.92 -14.15
N CYS A 83 24.56 14.21 -13.71
CA CYS A 83 25.47 14.71 -12.69
C CYS A 83 26.91 14.23 -12.87
N SER A 84 27.83 14.86 -12.14
CA SER A 84 29.22 14.42 -12.02
C SER A 84 29.50 13.96 -10.58
N LEU A 85 30.24 12.87 -10.42
CA LEU A 85 30.53 12.28 -9.11
C LEU A 85 31.65 13.05 -8.40
N VAL A 86 31.47 13.41 -7.12
CA VAL A 86 32.45 14.19 -6.34
C VAL A 86 33.09 13.36 -5.23
N GLN A 87 32.26 12.68 -4.43
CA GLN A 87 32.70 11.87 -3.29
C GLN A 87 31.78 10.67 -3.09
N ILE A 88 32.30 9.59 -2.50
CA ILE A 88 31.48 8.55 -1.87
C ILE A 88 31.78 8.53 -0.37
N HIS A 89 30.74 8.46 0.45
CA HIS A 89 30.87 8.35 1.89
C HIS A 89 30.37 6.97 2.34
N TYR A 90 31.14 6.30 3.18
CA TYR A 90 30.85 4.97 3.72
C TYR A 90 30.72 5.06 5.23
N CYS A 91 29.61 4.59 5.80
CA CYS A 91 29.43 4.57 7.26
C CYS A 91 30.07 3.31 7.84
N LYS A 92 31.13 3.48 8.62
CA LYS A 92 31.98 2.40 9.14
C LYS A 92 31.96 2.33 10.65
N TYR A 93 32.30 1.14 11.14
CA TYR A 93 32.41 0.80 12.56
C TYR A 93 33.53 -0.20 12.78
N ALA A 94 34.31 0.03 13.85
CA ALA A 94 35.29 -0.95 14.34
C ALA A 94 34.82 -1.57 15.66
N SER A 95 34.84 -2.90 15.73
CA SER A 95 34.40 -3.68 16.90
C SER A 95 35.49 -3.90 17.95
N ALA A 96 36.77 -3.68 17.61
CA ALA A 96 37.92 -3.88 18.48
C ALA A 96 39.09 -2.94 18.13
N ALA A 97 40.03 -2.74 19.07
CA ALA A 97 41.27 -1.99 18.83
C ALA A 97 42.57 -2.66 19.29
N PRO A 98 43.68 -2.41 18.57
CA PRO A 98 43.72 -1.68 17.29
C PRO A 98 43.13 -2.57 16.18
N PRO A 99 42.31 -2.03 15.25
CA PRO A 99 41.85 -2.81 14.12
C PRO A 99 43.08 -3.24 13.31
N THR A 100 43.24 -4.53 13.13
CA THR A 100 44.43 -5.10 12.48
C THR A 100 44.32 -5.14 10.96
N ASN A 101 43.15 -4.78 10.43
CA ASN A 101 42.80 -4.90 9.03
C ASN A 101 42.38 -3.57 8.38
N THR A 102 42.83 -3.40 7.13
CA THR A 102 42.45 -2.30 6.22
C THR A 102 41.22 -2.73 5.43
N TYR A 103 40.39 -1.80 5.02
CA TYR A 103 39.43 -2.04 3.95
C TYR A 103 39.71 -1.09 2.79
N TYR A 104 39.29 -1.49 1.60
CA TYR A 104 39.52 -0.73 0.38
C TYR A 104 38.21 -0.23 -0.17
N ALA A 105 38.06 1.10 -0.24
CA ALA A 105 36.89 1.73 -0.83
C ALA A 105 37.11 2.02 -2.32
N PHE A 106 36.07 1.86 -3.14
CA PHE A 106 36.12 2.19 -4.55
C PHE A 106 34.75 2.54 -5.14
N VAL A 107 34.77 3.16 -6.31
CA VAL A 107 33.58 3.43 -7.10
C VAL A 107 33.86 3.21 -8.58
N ALA A 108 32.90 2.59 -9.28
CA ALA A 108 33.01 2.19 -10.67
C ALA A 108 31.70 2.41 -11.43
N ASP A 109 31.78 2.45 -12.75
CA ASP A 109 30.59 2.27 -13.58
C ASP A 109 30.01 0.86 -13.40
N VAL A 110 28.74 0.72 -13.77
CA VAL A 110 28.08 -0.57 -13.91
C VAL A 110 28.22 -1.03 -15.37
N PRO A 111 28.67 -2.27 -15.63
CA PRO A 111 28.78 -2.77 -17.00
C PRO A 111 27.45 -2.75 -17.77
N ASP A 112 27.52 -2.48 -19.08
CA ASP A 112 26.36 -2.46 -19.96
C ASP A 112 25.53 -3.76 -19.85
N GLY A 113 24.22 -3.60 -19.60
CA GLY A 113 23.28 -4.71 -19.52
C GLY A 113 23.20 -5.39 -18.15
N VAL A 114 24.04 -5.02 -17.18
CA VAL A 114 23.89 -5.46 -15.78
C VAL A 114 22.80 -4.63 -15.10
N THR A 115 21.79 -5.31 -14.58
CA THR A 115 20.72 -4.72 -13.77
C THR A 115 20.63 -5.41 -12.42
N LEU A 116 19.81 -4.86 -11.52
CA LEU A 116 19.62 -5.45 -10.19
C LEU A 116 18.91 -6.81 -10.22
N ASP A 117 18.15 -7.09 -11.27
CA ASP A 117 17.45 -8.37 -11.44
C ASP A 117 18.43 -9.52 -11.76
N ASP A 118 19.69 -9.22 -12.06
CA ASP A 118 20.71 -10.23 -12.34
C ASP A 118 21.30 -10.88 -11.07
N PHE A 119 20.89 -10.45 -9.87
CA PHE A 119 21.48 -10.87 -8.59
C PHE A 119 20.47 -11.56 -7.68
N GLU A 120 20.63 -12.88 -7.48
CA GLU A 120 19.83 -13.62 -6.50
C GLU A 120 20.31 -13.37 -5.06
N GLU A 121 19.40 -13.48 -4.09
CA GLU A 121 19.67 -13.19 -2.67
C GLU A 121 20.51 -14.32 -2.05
N TYR A 122 21.63 -14.01 -1.39
CA TYR A 122 22.62 -15.04 -1.03
C TYR A 122 22.22 -15.99 0.11
N HIS A 123 21.18 -15.73 0.90
CA HIS A 123 20.77 -16.58 2.03
C HIS A 123 19.92 -17.78 1.62
N SER A 124 19.42 -17.83 0.38
CA SER A 124 18.73 -19.01 -0.15
C SER A 124 19.73 -20.05 -0.62
N ALA A 125 19.55 -21.32 -0.21
CA ALA A 125 20.48 -22.43 -0.52
C ALA A 125 20.52 -22.85 -2.01
N SER A 126 19.71 -22.22 -2.87
CA SER A 126 19.68 -22.46 -4.31
C SER A 126 20.13 -21.26 -5.14
N SER A 127 20.64 -20.20 -4.50
CA SER A 127 20.91 -18.96 -5.20
C SER A 127 22.12 -19.06 -6.13
N MET A 128 21.96 -18.54 -7.34
CA MET A 128 23.00 -18.48 -8.34
C MET A 128 23.69 -17.11 -8.32
N PRO A 129 25.03 -17.08 -8.42
CA PRO A 129 25.75 -15.80 -8.46
C PRO A 129 25.47 -15.04 -9.76
N GLY A 130 25.29 -13.73 -9.62
CA GLY A 130 25.13 -12.79 -10.71
C GLY A 130 26.45 -12.38 -11.40
N PRO A 131 26.37 -11.50 -12.42
CA PRO A 131 27.53 -10.91 -13.08
C PRO A 131 28.29 -9.96 -12.15
N THR A 132 29.47 -9.48 -12.57
CA THR A 132 30.16 -8.43 -11.82
C THR A 132 29.45 -7.08 -11.97
N PRO A 133 29.12 -6.37 -10.88
CA PRO A 133 28.62 -4.99 -10.94
C PRO A 133 29.75 -3.97 -11.18
N VAL A 134 31.01 -4.41 -11.16
CA VAL A 134 32.19 -3.55 -11.30
C VAL A 134 32.66 -3.54 -12.76
N GLY A 135 32.54 -2.39 -13.43
CA GLY A 135 33.15 -2.15 -14.74
C GLY A 135 34.40 -1.27 -14.63
N THR A 136 34.41 -0.15 -15.35
CA THR A 136 35.46 0.87 -15.32
C THR A 136 35.47 1.58 -13.97
N MET A 137 36.60 1.46 -13.27
CA MET A 137 36.83 2.16 -12.01
C MET A 137 36.93 3.66 -12.23
N PHE A 138 36.11 4.42 -11.52
CA PHE A 138 36.18 5.87 -11.46
C PHE A 138 37.23 6.33 -10.45
N GLU A 139 37.32 5.64 -9.30
CA GLU A 139 38.31 5.90 -8.25
C GLU A 139 38.51 4.67 -7.33
N GLY A 140 39.68 4.58 -6.71
CA GLY A 140 40.08 3.46 -5.87
C GLY A 140 40.59 2.23 -6.66
N PRO A 141 40.79 1.08 -6.00
CA PRO A 141 40.63 0.85 -4.56
C PRO A 141 41.64 1.65 -3.72
N SER A 142 41.12 2.39 -2.74
CA SER A 142 41.92 3.21 -1.82
C SER A 142 41.85 2.64 -0.40
N PRO A 143 42.98 2.51 0.31
CA PRO A 143 43.00 1.92 1.65
C PRO A 143 42.46 2.90 2.69
N PHE A 144 41.66 2.37 3.61
CA PHE A 144 41.17 3.06 4.79
C PHE A 144 41.38 2.21 6.05
N THR A 145 41.60 2.89 7.16
CA THR A 145 41.61 2.29 8.50
C THR A 145 40.74 3.18 9.36
N HIS A 146 39.64 2.61 9.86
CA HIS A 146 38.75 3.31 10.76
C HIS A 146 39.18 3.02 12.19
N ASP A 147 39.63 4.05 12.91
CA ASP A 147 40.29 3.92 14.22
C ASP A 147 39.33 4.12 15.42
N LEU A 148 38.09 4.56 15.17
CA LEU A 148 37.09 4.82 16.21
C LEU A 148 36.37 3.53 16.60
N ILE A 149 36.38 3.21 17.89
CA ILE A 149 35.84 1.94 18.40
C ILE A 149 34.45 2.17 18.97
N GLY A 150 33.49 1.30 18.64
CA GLY A 150 32.19 1.32 19.29
C GLY A 150 31.30 2.51 18.89
N ASP A 151 31.66 3.21 17.81
CA ASP A 151 30.94 4.38 17.29
C ASP A 151 30.98 4.38 15.76
N TRP A 152 30.10 5.17 15.15
CA TRP A 152 29.93 5.25 13.70
C TRP A 152 30.62 6.49 13.13
N GLU A 153 31.34 6.34 12.03
CA GLU A 153 31.89 7.49 11.29
C GLU A 153 31.72 7.32 9.78
N TRP A 154 31.69 8.45 9.09
CA TRP A 154 31.64 8.51 7.64
C TRP A 154 33.05 8.66 7.08
N ASP A 155 33.58 7.58 6.51
CA ASP A 155 34.82 7.64 5.74
C ASP A 155 34.54 8.12 4.32
N THR A 156 35.35 9.06 3.84
CA THR A 156 35.12 9.74 2.55
C THR A 156 36.18 9.34 1.52
N LEU A 157 35.71 8.75 0.41
CA LEU A 157 36.49 8.59 -0.81
C LEU A 157 36.28 9.82 -1.70
N ASP A 158 37.29 10.68 -1.77
CA ASP A 158 37.33 11.77 -2.75
C ASP A 158 37.50 11.20 -4.17
N VAL A 159 36.79 11.75 -5.15
CA VAL A 159 36.89 11.39 -6.58
C VAL A 159 37.46 12.59 -7.36
N PRO A 160 38.80 12.76 -7.43
CA PRO A 160 39.40 13.99 -7.93
C PRO A 160 39.20 14.23 -9.42
N SER A 161 38.96 13.16 -10.19
CA SER A 161 38.66 13.20 -11.62
C SER A 161 37.30 13.83 -11.91
N VAL A 162 36.40 13.86 -10.92
CA VAL A 162 35.01 14.34 -11.01
C VAL A 162 34.33 13.86 -12.30
N PRO A 163 34.24 12.52 -12.51
CA PRO A 163 33.76 11.98 -13.77
C PRO A 163 32.31 12.37 -13.99
N ASP A 164 31.98 12.69 -15.23
CA ASP A 164 30.60 12.89 -15.65
C ASP A 164 29.93 11.52 -15.78
N VAL A 165 29.02 11.21 -14.87
CA VAL A 165 28.27 9.95 -14.87
C VAL A 165 26.93 10.10 -15.61
N GLY A 166 26.52 11.32 -15.95
CA GLY A 166 25.21 11.58 -16.53
C GLY A 166 24.12 10.98 -15.66
N THR A 167 23.25 10.19 -16.27
CA THR A 167 22.21 9.38 -15.60
C THR A 167 22.59 7.88 -15.53
N ASN A 168 23.83 7.52 -15.87
CA ASN A 168 24.25 6.12 -15.88
C ASN A 168 24.39 5.57 -14.46
N PRO A 169 24.00 4.32 -14.21
CA PRO A 169 24.22 3.68 -12.93
C PRO A 169 25.70 3.56 -12.58
N PHE A 170 26.02 3.68 -11.30
CA PHE A 170 27.36 3.42 -10.77
C PHE A 170 27.29 2.63 -9.45
N TYR A 171 28.35 1.89 -9.16
CA TYR A 171 28.46 1.02 -7.99
C TYR A 171 29.57 1.50 -7.08
N ALA A 172 29.26 1.67 -5.79
CA ALA A 172 30.23 2.09 -4.78
C ALA A 172 30.28 1.08 -3.64
N ALA A 173 31.50 0.68 -3.27
CA ALA A 173 31.70 -0.48 -2.42
C ALA A 173 32.99 -0.43 -1.61
N THR A 174 33.03 -1.29 -0.59
CA THR A 174 34.24 -1.59 0.19
C THR A 174 34.58 -3.07 0.10
N THR A 175 35.85 -3.37 -0.14
CA THR A 175 36.40 -4.72 -0.04
C THR A 175 37.20 -4.86 1.26
N ILE A 176 36.98 -5.95 1.98
CA ILE A 176 37.68 -6.25 3.22
C ILE A 176 39.04 -6.88 2.93
N GLU A 177 40.11 -6.36 3.52
CA GLU A 177 41.40 -7.04 3.61
C GLU A 177 41.55 -7.69 4.98
N GLY A 178 42.39 -8.71 5.10
CA GLY A 178 42.69 -9.34 6.37
C GLY A 178 43.31 -10.73 6.21
N THR A 179 43.39 -11.47 7.32
CA THR A 179 43.92 -12.83 7.32
C THR A 179 42.84 -13.81 6.87
N PRO A 180 43.05 -14.62 5.81
CA PRO A 180 42.04 -15.54 5.31
C PRO A 180 41.43 -16.43 6.41
N GLY A 181 40.11 -16.51 6.47
CA GLY A 181 39.37 -17.27 7.47
C GLY A 181 39.27 -16.60 8.86
N VAL A 182 39.72 -15.35 9.00
CA VAL A 182 39.53 -14.52 10.19
C VAL A 182 38.53 -13.43 9.84
N GLU A 183 37.46 -13.31 10.63
CA GLU A 183 36.46 -12.24 10.45
C GLU A 183 37.07 -10.85 10.60
N SER A 184 36.52 -9.91 9.85
CA SER A 184 36.91 -8.51 9.88
C SER A 184 36.51 -7.82 11.18
N GLU A 185 37.43 -7.05 11.75
CA GLU A 185 37.13 -6.11 12.85
C GLU A 185 36.46 -4.81 12.32
N GLN A 186 36.49 -4.61 11.00
CA GLN A 186 35.93 -3.48 10.27
C GLN A 186 34.59 -3.86 9.64
N SER A 187 33.54 -3.11 9.97
CA SER A 187 32.17 -3.35 9.54
C SER A 187 31.56 -2.10 8.90
N THR A 188 30.40 -2.27 8.26
CA THR A 188 29.57 -1.20 7.71
C THR A 188 28.24 -1.16 8.46
N ARG A 189 27.68 0.05 8.61
CA ARG A 189 26.33 0.22 9.17
C ARG A 189 25.29 -0.31 8.19
N ILE A 190 24.30 -1.04 8.70
CA ILE A 190 23.26 -1.64 7.87
C ILE A 190 21.87 -1.39 8.42
N ASP A 191 20.92 -1.35 7.48
CA ASP A 191 19.53 -1.68 7.75
C ASP A 191 19.32 -3.16 7.41
N THR A 192 18.61 -3.89 8.29
CA THR A 192 18.26 -5.31 8.14
C THR A 192 16.80 -5.44 7.73
N GLU A 193 16.37 -6.63 7.29
CA GLU A 193 14.95 -6.93 7.01
C GLU A 193 14.33 -6.06 5.91
N VAL A 194 15.15 -5.54 4.99
CA VAL A 194 14.64 -4.80 3.84
C VAL A 194 13.88 -5.74 2.93
N SER A 195 12.65 -5.40 2.53
CA SER A 195 11.86 -6.21 1.59
C SER A 195 12.46 -6.20 0.17
N PRO A 196 12.37 -7.31 -0.59
CA PRO A 196 12.83 -7.35 -1.97
C PRO A 196 12.07 -6.35 -2.86
N PRO A 197 12.66 -5.91 -3.99
CA PRO A 197 13.99 -6.26 -4.49
C PRO A 197 15.14 -5.66 -3.65
N TYR A 198 16.30 -6.31 -3.66
CA TYR A 198 17.44 -5.98 -2.79
C TYR A 198 18.52 -5.17 -3.53
N TYR A 199 18.95 -4.05 -2.94
CA TYR A 199 19.83 -3.05 -3.59
C TYR A 199 21.26 -3.04 -3.02
N GLY A 200 21.48 -3.79 -1.93
CA GLY A 200 22.81 -4.14 -1.45
C GLY A 200 23.36 -5.29 -2.28
N ILE A 201 24.47 -5.07 -2.98
CA ILE A 201 25.14 -6.11 -3.77
C ILE A 201 26.46 -6.45 -3.09
N ALA A 202 26.70 -7.75 -2.90
CA ALA A 202 27.86 -8.26 -2.20
C ALA A 202 28.57 -9.36 -3.01
N TRP A 203 29.89 -9.29 -3.08
CA TRP A 203 30.73 -10.43 -3.41
C TRP A 203 31.01 -11.20 -2.12
N LYS A 204 30.66 -12.49 -2.12
CA LYS A 204 30.92 -13.40 -1.01
C LYS A 204 31.97 -14.43 -1.42
N GLN A 205 32.90 -14.74 -0.52
CA GLN A 205 33.93 -15.77 -0.75
C GLN A 205 33.39 -17.22 -0.65
N GLY A 206 32.15 -17.40 -0.21
CA GLY A 206 31.52 -18.70 0.05
C GLY A 206 31.87 -19.28 1.43
N GLY A 207 30.93 -20.01 2.05
CA GLY A 207 31.06 -20.43 3.45
C GLY A 207 30.10 -21.56 3.87
N ALA A 208 29.90 -21.71 5.19
CA ALA A 208 28.92 -22.62 5.78
C ALA A 208 27.68 -21.84 6.25
N GLY A 209 26.50 -22.46 6.22
CA GLY A 209 25.23 -21.80 6.56
C GLY A 209 24.57 -21.15 5.35
N PRO A 210 23.92 -19.98 5.48
CA PRO A 210 23.25 -19.30 4.37
C PRO A 210 24.20 -18.99 3.19
N GLU A 211 25.52 -18.92 3.41
CA GLU A 211 26.54 -18.62 2.39
C GLU A 211 27.06 -19.85 1.60
N ALA A 212 26.29 -20.94 1.56
CA ALA A 212 26.71 -22.20 0.92
C ALA A 212 26.78 -22.16 -0.62
N ASN A 213 26.31 -21.07 -1.24
CA ASN A 213 26.13 -20.94 -2.70
C ASN A 213 27.44 -20.81 -3.51
N GLY A 214 28.58 -20.79 -2.82
CA GLY A 214 29.91 -20.64 -3.43
C GLY A 214 30.31 -19.17 -3.62
N PRO A 215 31.52 -18.92 -4.13
CA PRO A 215 32.01 -17.57 -4.34
C PRO A 215 31.31 -16.88 -5.51
N GLY A 216 30.84 -15.65 -5.32
CA GLY A 216 30.15 -14.92 -6.37
C GLY A 216 29.49 -13.62 -5.91
N TRP A 217 28.83 -12.94 -6.85
CA TRP A 217 28.05 -11.73 -6.60
C TRP A 217 26.59 -12.07 -6.33
N TYR A 218 26.02 -11.47 -5.30
CA TYR A 218 24.66 -11.72 -4.87
C TYR A 218 24.01 -10.43 -4.38
N SER A 219 22.68 -10.42 -4.35
CA SER A 219 21.93 -9.39 -3.67
C SER A 219 21.77 -9.74 -2.19
N SER A 220 21.51 -8.73 -1.36
CA SER A 220 21.50 -8.81 0.10
C SER A 220 20.32 -8.06 0.68
N TRP A 221 19.52 -8.73 1.52
CA TRP A 221 18.50 -8.11 2.36
C TRP A 221 19.04 -7.10 3.38
N HIS A 222 20.36 -7.05 3.57
CA HIS A 222 21.02 -5.92 4.25
C HIS A 222 21.30 -4.78 3.28
N LEU A 223 20.91 -3.55 3.65
CA LEU A 223 21.27 -2.33 2.92
C LEU A 223 22.41 -1.60 3.61
N PHE A 224 23.50 -1.35 2.86
CA PHE A 224 24.71 -0.74 3.39
C PHE A 224 24.62 0.78 3.36
N TRP A 225 24.97 1.42 4.47
CA TRP A 225 24.97 2.88 4.61
C TRP A 225 26.11 3.52 3.81
N VAL A 226 25.78 3.86 2.57
CA VAL A 226 26.67 4.51 1.59
C VAL A 226 25.89 5.63 0.91
N ARG A 227 26.55 6.75 0.63
CA ARG A 227 25.97 7.87 -0.11
C ARG A 227 26.98 8.48 -1.07
N ALA A 228 26.50 9.11 -2.12
CA ALA A 228 27.34 9.80 -3.09
C ALA A 228 27.09 11.31 -3.07
N LEU A 229 28.14 12.12 -2.95
CA LEU A 229 28.05 13.54 -3.25
C LEU A 229 28.25 13.72 -4.75
N VAL A 230 27.30 14.36 -5.41
CA VAL A 230 27.34 14.61 -6.86
C VAL A 230 27.09 16.08 -7.16
N ARG A 231 27.63 16.56 -8.28
CA ARG A 231 27.29 17.85 -8.88
C ARG A 231 26.26 17.64 -9.97
N VAL A 232 24.99 17.90 -9.64
CA VAL A 232 23.92 17.85 -10.62
C VAL A 232 23.93 19.11 -11.47
N TYR A 233 23.83 18.93 -12.78
CA TYR A 233 23.79 20.01 -13.78
C TYR A 233 22.57 19.94 -14.70
N GLU A 234 21.74 18.90 -14.56
CA GLU A 234 20.42 18.79 -15.17
C GLU A 234 19.33 19.07 -14.14
N ASN A 235 18.28 19.74 -14.58
CA ASN A 235 17.15 20.10 -13.75
C ASN A 235 16.19 18.93 -13.57
N LEU A 236 15.92 18.49 -12.34
CA LEU A 236 15.04 17.35 -12.07
C LEU A 236 13.55 17.68 -12.25
N GLY A 237 13.18 18.94 -12.03
CA GLY A 237 11.79 19.40 -12.08
C GLY A 237 11.00 19.15 -10.79
N ALA A 238 9.81 19.73 -10.73
CA ALA A 238 8.89 19.53 -9.61
C ALA A 238 8.21 18.15 -9.67
N GLU A 239 8.02 17.49 -8.53
CA GLU A 239 7.34 16.20 -8.43
C GLU A 239 6.16 16.20 -7.46
N ILE A 240 5.13 15.40 -7.76
CA ILE A 240 4.05 15.08 -6.82
C ILE A 240 4.48 13.86 -6.00
N VAL A 241 4.61 14.04 -4.69
CA VAL A 241 5.05 13.00 -3.75
C VAL A 241 3.89 12.13 -3.27
N GLY A 242 2.69 12.72 -3.18
CA GLY A 242 1.48 12.05 -2.75
C GLY A 242 0.25 12.93 -3.01
N TYR A 243 -0.92 12.31 -3.14
CA TYR A 243 -2.19 13.02 -3.36
C TYR A 243 -3.38 12.19 -2.92
N ASP A 244 -4.48 12.86 -2.57
CA ASP A 244 -5.72 12.20 -2.20
C ASP A 244 -6.33 11.50 -3.41
N ARG A 245 -6.58 10.19 -3.26
CA ARG A 245 -7.46 9.42 -4.13
C ARG A 245 -8.81 9.35 -3.44
N LEU A 246 -9.74 10.18 -3.91
CA LEU A 246 -11.07 10.24 -3.31
C LEU A 246 -11.81 8.94 -3.60
N PRO A 247 -12.39 8.27 -2.57
CA PRO A 247 -13.25 7.11 -2.78
C PRO A 247 -14.60 7.56 -3.33
N ASP A 248 -15.43 6.61 -3.73
CA ASP A 248 -16.83 6.84 -3.99
C ASP A 248 -17.54 7.39 -2.75
N THR A 249 -18.70 8.02 -2.96
CA THR A 249 -19.35 8.80 -1.90
C THR A 249 -20.84 8.94 -2.13
N TYR A 250 -21.60 9.31 -1.11
CA TYR A 250 -22.98 9.82 -1.26
C TYR A 250 -23.04 11.36 -1.28
N LEU A 251 -21.90 12.06 -1.13
CA LEU A 251 -21.84 13.52 -1.20
C LEU A 251 -22.07 14.01 -2.63
N THR A 252 -23.12 14.82 -2.79
CA THR A 252 -23.37 15.62 -4.00
C THR A 252 -22.78 17.03 -3.90
N THR A 253 -22.09 17.33 -2.80
CA THR A 253 -21.42 18.62 -2.57
C THR A 253 -19.99 18.60 -3.10
N THR A 254 -19.36 19.77 -3.09
CA THR A 254 -17.93 19.92 -3.34
C THR A 254 -17.10 18.98 -2.45
N ARG A 255 -16.03 18.43 -3.04
CA ARG A 255 -15.02 17.61 -2.35
C ARG A 255 -13.63 18.21 -2.54
N THR A 256 -12.76 18.04 -1.56
CA THR A 256 -11.42 18.63 -1.60
C THR A 256 -10.39 17.55 -1.90
N VAL A 257 -9.48 17.84 -2.82
CA VAL A 257 -8.29 17.04 -3.11
C VAL A 257 -7.08 17.80 -2.59
N THR A 258 -6.22 17.13 -1.84
CA THR A 258 -4.89 17.61 -1.46
C THR A 258 -3.79 16.85 -2.19
N ALA A 259 -2.65 17.51 -2.38
CA ALA A 259 -1.45 16.91 -2.96
C ALA A 259 -0.20 17.55 -2.38
N GLN A 260 0.82 16.75 -2.09
CA GLN A 260 2.15 17.21 -1.73
C GLN A 260 3.00 17.30 -3.00
N ALA A 261 3.57 18.47 -3.26
CA ALA A 261 4.50 18.70 -4.36
C ALA A 261 5.83 19.22 -3.82
N ARG A 262 6.94 18.73 -4.38
CA ARG A 262 8.29 19.17 -4.03
C ARG A 262 9.11 19.52 -5.27
N ASP A 263 9.97 20.51 -5.13
CA ASP A 263 11.07 20.79 -6.06
C ASP A 263 12.30 21.11 -5.20
N LEU A 264 13.12 20.07 -5.02
CA LEU A 264 14.30 20.15 -4.18
C LEU A 264 15.56 20.56 -4.97
N LEU A 265 15.50 20.59 -6.31
CA LEU A 265 16.68 20.75 -7.15
C LEU A 265 16.39 21.42 -8.51
N GLY A 266 16.53 22.74 -8.54
CA GLY A 266 16.50 23.58 -9.72
C GLY A 266 17.91 23.98 -10.23
N ILE A 267 18.12 23.92 -11.54
CA ILE A 267 19.41 24.27 -12.14
C ILE A 267 19.25 25.42 -13.14
N PRO A 268 19.68 26.67 -12.82
CA PRO A 268 20.40 27.16 -11.64
C PRO A 268 19.58 27.24 -10.34
N GLY A 269 20.29 27.32 -9.21
CA GLY A 269 19.67 27.39 -7.88
C GLY A 269 18.65 28.49 -7.64
N SER A 270 18.74 29.58 -8.40
CA SER A 270 17.79 30.69 -8.36
C SER A 270 16.41 30.36 -8.95
N LEU A 271 16.28 29.22 -9.63
CA LEU A 271 15.05 28.75 -10.26
C LEU A 271 14.46 27.53 -9.52
N HIS A 272 14.89 27.27 -8.29
CA HIS A 272 14.24 26.29 -7.42
C HIS A 272 12.83 26.72 -7.04
N GLY A 273 11.93 25.76 -7.07
CA GLY A 273 10.62 25.81 -6.46
C GLY A 273 9.51 25.42 -7.42
N VAL A 274 8.49 24.81 -6.85
CA VAL A 274 7.20 24.54 -7.48
C VAL A 274 6.58 25.85 -7.94
N ALA A 275 6.49 26.04 -9.25
CA ALA A 275 5.85 27.20 -9.86
C ALA A 275 4.33 27.12 -9.73
N TRP A 276 3.77 25.94 -9.99
CA TRP A 276 2.34 25.68 -9.88
C TRP A 276 2.06 24.20 -9.63
N VAL A 277 0.90 23.95 -9.03
CA VAL A 277 0.27 22.63 -8.98
C VAL A 277 -1.13 22.82 -9.54
N ARG A 278 -1.53 21.98 -10.49
CA ARG A 278 -2.83 22.04 -11.15
C ARG A 278 -3.51 20.69 -11.10
N LEU A 279 -4.81 20.73 -10.91
CA LEU A 279 -5.66 19.57 -11.04
C LEU A 279 -6.50 19.74 -12.31
N THR A 280 -6.48 18.72 -13.15
CA THR A 280 -7.36 18.60 -14.31
C THR A 280 -8.41 17.55 -14.01
N TYR A 281 -9.69 17.86 -14.23
CA TYR A 281 -10.78 16.92 -14.03
C TYR A 281 -11.80 16.95 -15.19
N SER A 282 -12.55 15.86 -15.33
CA SER A 282 -13.72 15.76 -16.20
C SER A 282 -14.86 15.05 -15.46
N ILE A 283 -16.10 15.29 -15.91
CA ILE A 283 -17.31 14.65 -15.39
C ILE A 283 -17.89 13.79 -16.51
N ASN A 284 -18.11 12.50 -16.24
CA ASN A 284 -18.68 11.52 -17.18
C ASN A 284 -17.96 11.47 -18.55
N GLY A 285 -16.64 11.63 -18.56
CA GLY A 285 -15.84 11.68 -19.79
C GLY A 285 -16.11 12.91 -20.68
N GLY A 286 -16.69 13.97 -20.10
CA GLY A 286 -16.89 15.25 -20.77
C GLY A 286 -15.59 16.05 -20.95
N SER A 287 -15.73 17.34 -21.27
CA SER A 287 -14.58 18.23 -21.44
C SER A 287 -13.77 18.37 -20.15
N GLU A 288 -12.45 18.36 -20.28
CA GLU A 288 -11.54 18.61 -19.17
C GLU A 288 -11.56 20.08 -18.72
N THR A 289 -11.43 20.29 -17.41
CA THR A 289 -11.24 21.59 -16.77
C THR A 289 -9.99 21.53 -15.91
N THR A 290 -9.07 22.47 -16.10
CA THR A 290 -7.82 22.57 -15.33
C THR A 290 -7.88 23.79 -14.41
N LEU A 291 -7.56 23.59 -13.13
CA LEU A 291 -7.57 24.63 -12.10
C LEU A 291 -6.24 24.60 -11.33
N ASP A 292 -5.76 25.79 -10.96
CA ASP A 292 -4.60 25.92 -10.05
C ASP A 292 -5.02 25.52 -8.63
N MET A 293 -4.23 24.64 -8.01
CA MET A 293 -4.35 24.29 -6.59
C MET A 293 -3.69 25.37 -5.73
N THR A 294 -4.21 25.59 -4.53
CA THR A 294 -3.70 26.58 -3.57
C THR A 294 -2.81 25.92 -2.53
N ARG A 295 -1.60 26.43 -2.31
CA ARG A 295 -0.73 25.94 -1.22
C ARG A 295 -1.33 26.28 0.14
N ILE A 296 -1.57 25.27 0.98
CA ILE A 296 -2.16 25.39 2.31
C ILE A 296 -1.15 25.23 3.45
N SER A 297 -0.01 24.57 3.19
CA SER A 297 1.11 24.45 4.14
C SER A 297 2.44 24.24 3.40
N GLY A 298 3.55 24.36 4.13
CA GLY A 298 4.90 24.29 3.55
C GLY A 298 5.31 25.55 2.78
N ASP A 299 6.26 25.41 1.87
CA ASP A 299 6.79 26.50 1.04
C ASP A 299 6.85 26.13 -0.45
N SER A 300 7.66 26.83 -1.25
CA SER A 300 7.77 26.54 -2.68
C SER A 300 8.68 25.36 -3.00
N LEU A 301 9.47 24.86 -2.05
CA LEU A 301 10.36 23.71 -2.26
C LEU A 301 9.68 22.42 -1.82
N ASP A 302 8.85 22.47 -0.79
CA ASP A 302 8.04 21.35 -0.31
C ASP A 302 6.74 21.90 0.29
N GLY A 303 5.62 21.63 -0.37
CA GLY A 303 4.33 22.22 -0.02
C GLY A 303 3.16 21.27 -0.21
N VAL A 304 2.13 21.46 0.62
CA VAL A 304 0.84 20.79 0.45
C VAL A 304 -0.13 21.76 -0.20
N TYR A 305 -0.77 21.31 -1.29
CA TYR A 305 -1.66 22.06 -2.14
C TYR A 305 -3.07 21.48 -2.06
N SER A 306 -4.08 22.32 -2.19
CA SER A 306 -5.49 21.92 -2.10
C SER A 306 -6.33 22.55 -3.21
N LEU A 307 -7.30 21.79 -3.71
CA LEU A 307 -8.36 22.28 -4.58
C LEU A 307 -9.69 21.61 -4.24
N SER A 308 -10.76 22.39 -4.33
CA SER A 308 -12.13 21.89 -4.23
C SER A 308 -12.71 21.57 -5.61
N LEU A 309 -13.04 20.31 -5.85
CA LEU A 309 -13.81 19.85 -7.00
C LEU A 309 -15.26 20.32 -6.91
N PRO A 310 -15.94 20.61 -8.03
CA PRO A 310 -17.32 21.08 -8.02
C PRO A 310 -18.27 20.01 -7.46
N ALA A 311 -19.43 20.47 -6.97
CA ALA A 311 -20.58 19.61 -6.71
C ALA A 311 -21.02 18.90 -8.01
N VAL A 312 -21.29 17.60 -7.92
CA VAL A 312 -21.76 16.76 -9.04
C VAL A 312 -22.95 15.93 -8.61
N GLY A 313 -23.71 15.42 -9.59
CA GLY A 313 -24.93 14.67 -9.37
C GLY A 313 -24.67 13.23 -8.97
N VAL A 314 -25.72 12.59 -8.45
CA VAL A 314 -25.74 11.14 -8.22
C VAL A 314 -25.53 10.40 -9.55
N TYR A 315 -24.68 9.37 -9.50
CA TYR A 315 -24.15 8.55 -10.59
C TYR A 315 -23.17 9.26 -11.52
N ASP A 316 -22.78 10.51 -11.23
CA ASP A 316 -21.69 11.14 -11.96
C ASP A 316 -20.36 10.51 -11.56
N THR A 317 -19.53 10.20 -12.55
CA THR A 317 -18.13 9.83 -12.38
C THR A 317 -17.26 11.06 -12.59
N VAL A 318 -16.41 11.37 -11.61
CA VAL A 318 -15.38 12.41 -11.71
C VAL A 318 -14.03 11.74 -11.88
N SER A 319 -13.34 12.04 -12.97
CA SER A 319 -11.97 11.58 -13.22
C SER A 319 -11.04 12.77 -13.15
N TYR A 320 -9.91 12.64 -12.46
CA TYR A 320 -8.95 13.72 -12.28
C TYR A 320 -7.50 13.24 -12.21
N TYR A 321 -6.57 14.12 -12.56
CA TYR A 321 -5.14 13.94 -12.34
C TYR A 321 -4.51 15.26 -11.93
N ILE A 322 -3.32 15.20 -11.33
CA ILE A 322 -2.60 16.37 -10.84
C ILE A 322 -1.29 16.48 -11.62
N ALA A 323 -0.95 17.70 -11.99
CA ALA A 323 0.31 18.03 -12.61
C ALA A 323 1.01 19.14 -11.81
N THR A 324 2.33 19.18 -11.91
CA THR A 324 3.15 20.25 -11.35
C THR A 324 4.30 20.58 -12.28
N GLU A 325 4.75 21.84 -12.22
CA GLU A 325 5.99 22.28 -12.84
C GLU A 325 6.77 23.15 -11.86
N ASP A 326 8.08 23.15 -12.03
CA ASP A 326 8.99 24.11 -11.43
C ASP A 326 9.01 25.45 -12.19
N LEU A 327 9.88 26.38 -11.75
CA LEU A 327 10.08 27.68 -12.41
C LEU A 327 10.71 27.59 -13.81
N GLN A 328 11.12 26.39 -14.24
CA GLN A 328 11.73 26.10 -15.54
C GLN A 328 10.79 25.37 -16.51
N GLY A 329 9.57 25.04 -16.07
CA GLY A 329 8.57 24.32 -16.86
C GLY A 329 8.81 22.80 -16.93
N VAL A 330 9.52 22.23 -15.95
CA VAL A 330 9.76 20.79 -15.82
C VAL A 330 9.01 20.27 -14.60
N GLY A 331 8.29 19.17 -14.76
CA GLY A 331 7.72 18.47 -13.63
C GLY A 331 6.99 17.19 -14.02
N THR A 332 6.04 16.78 -13.19
CA THR A 332 5.41 15.46 -13.27
C THR A 332 3.89 15.55 -13.33
N THR A 333 3.27 14.46 -13.78
CA THR A 333 1.82 14.27 -13.82
C THR A 333 1.49 12.92 -13.20
N THR A 334 0.49 12.89 -12.32
CA THR A 334 0.02 11.65 -11.68
C THR A 334 -0.75 10.76 -12.66
N ALA A 335 -0.96 9.50 -12.29
CA ALA A 335 -2.01 8.69 -12.91
C ALA A 335 -3.40 9.31 -12.64
N THR A 336 -4.35 9.05 -13.54
CA THR A 336 -5.75 9.44 -13.35
C THR A 336 -6.37 8.65 -12.21
N ALA A 337 -6.98 9.35 -11.26
CA ALA A 337 -7.88 8.81 -10.25
C ALA A 337 -9.33 9.11 -10.62
N SER A 338 -10.27 8.37 -10.04
CA SER A 338 -11.70 8.64 -10.23
C SER A 338 -12.52 8.25 -9.02
N TYR A 339 -13.68 8.90 -8.88
CA TYR A 339 -14.73 8.47 -7.97
C TYR A 339 -16.12 8.64 -8.61
N VAL A 340 -17.09 7.94 -8.07
CA VAL A 340 -18.50 7.98 -8.42
C VAL A 340 -19.30 8.50 -7.23
N VAL A 341 -20.22 9.43 -7.47
CA VAL A 341 -21.23 9.78 -6.46
C VAL A 341 -22.33 8.73 -6.49
N ARG A 342 -22.33 7.81 -5.55
CA ARG A 342 -23.33 6.75 -5.42
C ARG A 342 -24.57 7.25 -4.69
N GLN A 343 -25.59 6.39 -4.62
CA GLN A 343 -26.83 6.67 -3.92
C GLN A 343 -27.08 5.60 -2.87
N GLY A 344 -27.27 6.01 -1.62
CA GLY A 344 -27.90 5.16 -0.62
C GLY A 344 -29.40 5.00 -0.87
N THR A 345 -29.95 3.86 -0.52
CA THR A 345 -31.35 3.49 -0.71
C THR A 345 -32.11 3.58 0.62
N PRO A 346 -33.11 4.48 0.75
CA PRO A 346 -33.90 4.58 1.97
C PRO A 346 -34.51 3.24 2.41
N GLY A 347 -34.30 2.89 3.67
CA GLY A 347 -34.80 1.65 4.24
C GLY A 347 -33.97 0.39 3.92
N ASN A 348 -32.84 0.50 3.23
CA ASN A 348 -31.85 -0.58 3.12
C ASN A 348 -30.95 -0.62 4.35
N ILE A 349 -30.39 -1.80 4.64
CA ILE A 349 -29.26 -1.96 5.57
C ILE A 349 -27.94 -1.76 4.81
N LEU A 350 -26.83 -1.55 5.53
CA LEU A 350 -25.49 -1.52 4.93
C LEU A 350 -24.78 -2.86 5.13
N LEU A 351 -24.25 -3.42 4.05
CA LEU A 351 -23.16 -4.39 4.09
C LEU A 351 -21.88 -3.67 3.66
N LEU A 352 -20.88 -3.65 4.52
CA LEU A 352 -19.55 -3.11 4.26
C LEU A 352 -18.55 -4.27 4.30
N VAL A 353 -17.79 -4.42 3.22
CA VAL A 353 -16.71 -5.40 3.09
C VAL A 353 -15.40 -4.65 2.95
N GLU A 354 -14.51 -4.90 3.91
CA GLU A 354 -13.19 -4.30 4.07
C GLU A 354 -12.13 -5.41 3.92
N ASP A 355 -11.05 -5.11 3.21
CA ASP A 355 -9.87 -5.97 3.05
C ASP A 355 -10.17 -7.40 2.56
N ASP A 356 -11.20 -7.58 1.72
CA ASP A 356 -11.53 -8.89 1.14
C ASP A 356 -11.89 -8.83 -0.35
N PRO A 357 -10.88 -8.88 -1.24
CA PRO A 357 -11.09 -8.84 -2.68
C PRO A 357 -11.74 -10.13 -3.24
N TYR A 358 -12.00 -11.14 -2.40
CA TYR A 358 -12.49 -12.45 -2.80
C TYR A 358 -13.93 -12.74 -2.35
N TYR A 359 -14.62 -11.78 -1.73
CA TYR A 359 -15.97 -11.90 -1.14
C TYR A 359 -17.10 -12.43 -2.08
N ILE A 360 -16.87 -12.60 -3.39
CA ILE A 360 -17.92 -12.67 -4.41
C ILE A 360 -18.41 -14.07 -4.86
N SER A 361 -18.35 -15.11 -4.01
CA SER A 361 -18.92 -16.43 -4.36
C SER A 361 -20.41 -16.58 -3.98
N HIS A 362 -20.79 -16.18 -2.76
CA HIS A 362 -22.16 -16.08 -2.24
C HIS A 362 -22.21 -14.94 -1.22
N ASP A 363 -23.18 -14.03 -1.35
CA ASP A 363 -23.37 -12.91 -0.43
C ASP A 363 -24.55 -13.20 0.51
N PRO A 364 -24.30 -13.74 1.72
CA PRO A 364 -25.38 -14.21 2.61
C PRO A 364 -26.22 -13.05 3.17
N VAL A 365 -25.70 -11.82 3.15
CA VAL A 365 -26.47 -10.66 3.57
C VAL A 365 -27.48 -10.29 2.51
N ARG A 366 -27.07 -10.21 1.23
CA ARG A 366 -27.99 -9.92 0.12
C ARG A 366 -28.96 -11.05 -0.19
N SER A 367 -28.59 -12.31 0.03
CA SER A 367 -29.49 -13.45 -0.18
C SER A 367 -30.69 -13.41 0.77
N VAL A 368 -30.46 -12.96 2.02
CA VAL A 368 -31.48 -12.96 3.09
C VAL A 368 -32.16 -11.60 3.23
N ALA A 369 -31.39 -10.52 3.27
CA ALA A 369 -31.94 -9.18 3.33
C ALA A 369 -32.29 -8.72 1.91
N GLY A 370 -33.59 -8.68 1.60
CA GLY A 370 -34.05 -8.18 0.30
C GLY A 370 -33.83 -6.68 0.05
N LYS A 371 -33.18 -5.97 0.98
CA LYS A 371 -32.88 -4.53 0.93
C LYS A 371 -31.53 -4.23 1.58
N VAL A 372 -30.48 -4.31 0.78
CA VAL A 372 -29.09 -4.09 1.17
C VAL A 372 -28.44 -3.12 0.21
N ASP A 373 -27.80 -2.11 0.74
CA ASP A 373 -26.77 -1.37 0.02
C ASP A 373 -25.42 -1.99 0.37
N PHE A 374 -24.63 -2.25 -0.64
CA PHE A 374 -23.34 -2.91 -0.51
C PHE A 374 -22.22 -1.92 -0.79
N TRP A 375 -21.20 -1.99 0.05
CA TRP A 375 -20.01 -1.19 -0.05
C TRP A 375 -18.78 -2.10 0.00
N ASP A 376 -18.16 -2.30 -1.16
CA ASP A 376 -16.88 -2.98 -1.31
C ASP A 376 -15.78 -1.92 -1.31
N GLU A 377 -14.91 -1.93 -0.31
CA GLU A 377 -13.85 -0.94 -0.21
C GLU A 377 -12.74 -1.13 -1.25
N ASP A 378 -12.56 -2.32 -1.80
CA ASP A 378 -11.61 -2.56 -2.90
C ASP A 378 -12.13 -1.94 -4.21
N GLU A 379 -13.44 -2.02 -4.45
CA GLU A 379 -14.05 -1.45 -5.66
C GLU A 379 -14.33 0.06 -5.53
N TYR A 380 -14.89 0.48 -4.41
CA TYR A 380 -15.45 1.82 -4.21
C TYR A 380 -14.51 2.73 -3.44
N GLY A 381 -13.40 2.20 -2.95
CA GLY A 381 -12.61 2.86 -1.93
C GLY A 381 -13.37 2.93 -0.60
N ARG A 382 -12.68 3.43 0.41
CA ARG A 382 -13.20 3.46 1.78
C ARG A 382 -14.50 4.25 1.92
N ALA A 383 -15.43 3.72 2.72
CA ALA A 383 -16.71 4.38 2.98
C ALA A 383 -16.52 5.69 3.74
N ASP A 384 -16.84 6.82 3.11
CA ASP A 384 -16.74 8.12 3.76
C ASP A 384 -17.94 8.40 4.70
N SER A 385 -17.84 9.49 5.48
CA SER A 385 -18.88 9.86 6.44
C SER A 385 -20.28 10.03 5.83
N SER A 386 -20.43 10.28 4.53
CA SER A 386 -21.75 10.40 3.91
C SER A 386 -22.43 9.05 3.71
N VAL A 387 -21.65 7.99 3.49
CA VAL A 387 -22.12 6.61 3.43
C VAL A 387 -22.55 6.17 4.82
N LEU A 388 -21.66 6.34 5.79
CA LEU A 388 -21.91 5.93 7.18
C LEU A 388 -23.08 6.70 7.82
N ASN A 389 -23.12 8.03 7.68
CA ASN A 389 -24.20 8.85 8.24
C ASN A 389 -25.58 8.57 7.62
N PHE A 390 -25.63 7.93 6.44
CA PHE A 390 -26.90 7.53 5.82
C PHE A 390 -27.64 6.47 6.65
N TYR A 391 -26.91 5.66 7.44
CA TYR A 391 -27.47 4.61 8.31
C TYR A 391 -27.52 5.00 9.79
N LEU A 392 -26.96 6.16 10.14
CA LEU A 392 -26.93 6.62 11.52
C LEU A 392 -28.35 6.89 12.04
N PRO A 393 -28.73 6.30 13.21
CA PRO A 393 -30.05 6.49 13.79
C PRO A 393 -30.47 7.96 13.89
N GLY A 394 -31.61 8.29 13.30
CA GLY A 394 -32.20 9.62 13.36
C GLY A 394 -31.52 10.70 12.51
N LYS A 395 -30.42 10.41 11.80
CA LYS A 395 -29.79 11.35 10.84
C LYS A 395 -30.07 10.97 9.39
N GLY A 396 -29.92 9.69 9.04
CA GLY A 396 -30.07 9.21 7.66
C GLY A 396 -31.37 8.41 7.40
N PRO A 397 -31.74 8.19 6.12
CA PRO A 397 -32.94 7.44 5.77
C PRO A 397 -32.71 5.93 5.60
N GLY A 398 -31.48 5.44 5.77
CA GLY A 398 -31.16 4.01 5.83
C GLY A 398 -31.69 3.35 7.11
N GLN A 399 -31.75 2.02 7.12
CA GLN A 399 -31.96 1.27 8.35
C GLN A 399 -30.69 1.30 9.18
N SER A 400 -30.80 1.52 10.49
CA SER A 400 -29.65 1.53 11.39
C SER A 400 -29.15 0.13 11.73
N ILE A 401 -28.76 -0.60 10.70
CA ILE A 401 -28.19 -1.95 10.73
C ILE A 401 -26.99 -1.95 9.80
N ILE A 402 -25.82 -2.31 10.33
CA ILE A 402 -24.57 -2.44 9.58
C ILE A 402 -24.05 -3.86 9.78
N PHE A 403 -23.77 -4.55 8.68
CA PHE A 403 -22.91 -5.72 8.64
C PHE A 403 -21.54 -5.24 8.16
N TRP A 404 -20.50 -5.56 8.93
CA TRP A 404 -19.12 -5.18 8.63
C TRP A 404 -18.26 -6.43 8.63
N PHE A 405 -17.77 -6.80 7.45
CA PHE A 405 -16.83 -7.91 7.29
C PHE A 405 -15.46 -7.31 7.03
N THR A 406 -14.48 -7.72 7.82
CA THR A 406 -13.14 -7.14 7.76
C THR A 406 -12.12 -8.16 8.23
N TRP A 407 -10.98 -8.26 7.58
CA TRP A 407 -9.89 -9.07 8.10
C TRP A 407 -9.28 -8.37 9.32
N SER A 408 -8.63 -7.23 9.07
CA SER A 408 -7.82 -6.48 10.04
C SER A 408 -8.59 -5.46 10.88
N GLY A 409 -9.64 -4.84 10.33
CA GLY A 409 -10.35 -3.73 10.96
C GLY A 409 -9.59 -2.40 10.99
N PHE A 410 -8.53 -2.21 10.19
CA PHE A 410 -7.80 -0.92 10.15
C PHE A 410 -8.71 0.25 9.78
N HIS A 411 -9.68 0.04 8.88
CA HIS A 411 -10.63 1.06 8.47
C HIS A 411 -11.83 1.17 9.42
N PHE A 412 -12.11 0.10 10.18
CA PHE A 412 -13.11 0.11 11.25
C PHE A 412 -12.76 1.11 12.37
N VAL A 413 -11.47 1.23 12.71
CA VAL A 413 -11.00 1.98 13.89
C VAL A 413 -10.39 3.36 13.60
N ASP A 414 -10.05 3.67 12.34
CA ASP A 414 -9.20 4.82 12.04
C ASP A 414 -9.90 6.17 12.29
N GLU A 415 -9.24 6.95 13.16
CA GLU A 415 -9.64 8.24 13.70
C GLU A 415 -9.96 9.31 12.64
N THR A 416 -9.37 9.21 11.44
CA THR A 416 -9.59 10.18 10.36
C THR A 416 -10.99 10.07 9.75
N TYR A 417 -11.75 9.00 10.01
CA TYR A 417 -13.02 8.67 9.31
C TYR A 417 -14.28 8.88 10.12
N THR A 418 -14.21 8.73 11.43
CA THR A 418 -15.35 8.85 12.35
C THR A 418 -15.53 10.24 12.95
N GLY A 419 -14.61 11.16 12.64
CA GLY A 419 -14.50 12.45 13.32
C GLY A 419 -13.70 12.41 14.63
N GLY A 420 -12.84 11.40 14.83
CA GLY A 420 -11.87 11.34 15.94
C GLY A 420 -11.80 10.04 16.75
N GLY A 421 -11.99 8.85 16.17
CA GLY A 421 -11.85 7.55 16.87
C GLY A 421 -12.76 6.46 16.34
N THR A 422 -13.44 5.75 17.21
CA THR A 422 -14.66 4.99 16.90
C THR A 422 -15.91 5.88 16.92
N GLY A 423 -15.76 7.21 16.93
CA GLY A 423 -16.82 8.18 17.24
C GLY A 423 -18.11 8.07 16.41
N PHE A 424 -18.05 7.63 15.15
CA PHE A 424 -19.25 7.34 14.35
C PHE A 424 -19.96 6.08 14.86
N LEU A 425 -19.20 5.03 15.16
CA LEU A 425 -19.74 3.77 15.69
C LEU A 425 -20.28 3.99 17.11
N GLU A 426 -19.64 4.83 17.91
CA GLU A 426 -20.15 5.27 19.21
C GLU A 426 -21.49 6.01 19.03
N ASP A 427 -21.55 7.04 18.19
CA ASP A 427 -22.80 7.75 17.83
C ASP A 427 -23.87 6.77 17.30
N PHE A 428 -23.47 5.77 16.51
CA PHE A 428 -24.35 4.78 15.91
C PHE A 428 -24.96 3.86 16.96
N LEU A 429 -24.14 3.34 17.87
CA LEU A 429 -24.57 2.47 18.95
C LEU A 429 -25.35 3.28 20.01
N ASP A 430 -24.91 4.46 20.41
CA ASP A 430 -25.67 5.33 21.32
C ASP A 430 -27.05 5.70 20.77
N GLY A 431 -27.18 5.80 19.44
CA GLY A 431 -28.44 6.01 18.75
C GLY A 431 -29.36 4.77 18.68
N GLY A 432 -28.93 3.62 19.20
CA GLY A 432 -29.68 2.35 19.13
C GLY A 432 -29.44 1.55 17.85
N GLY A 433 -28.32 1.78 17.17
CA GLY A 433 -27.90 1.03 15.98
C GLY A 433 -27.67 -0.46 16.26
N LYS A 434 -27.69 -1.27 15.21
CA LYS A 434 -27.34 -2.70 15.30
C LYS A 434 -26.14 -2.99 14.42
N LEU A 435 -25.12 -3.60 15.01
CA LEU A 435 -23.85 -3.88 14.36
C LEU A 435 -23.57 -5.38 14.38
N PHE A 436 -23.27 -5.94 13.23
CA PHE A 436 -22.69 -7.27 13.10
C PHE A 436 -21.26 -7.11 12.58
N VAL A 437 -20.29 -7.67 13.28
CA VAL A 437 -18.88 -7.67 12.89
C VAL A 437 -18.43 -9.12 12.70
N SER A 438 -17.79 -9.39 11.58
CA SER A 438 -17.00 -10.61 11.35
C SER A 438 -15.57 -10.19 11.07
N SER A 439 -14.64 -10.61 11.93
CA SER A 439 -13.22 -10.27 11.76
C SER A 439 -12.30 -11.23 12.45
N GLU A 440 -11.15 -11.50 11.83
CA GLU A 440 -10.08 -12.34 12.41
C GLU A 440 -9.12 -11.54 13.30
N ASP A 441 -8.95 -10.23 13.08
CA ASP A 441 -7.85 -9.45 13.68
C ASP A 441 -8.27 -8.09 14.26
N LEU A 442 -9.57 -7.77 14.36
CA LEU A 442 -10.00 -6.42 14.78
C LEU A 442 -9.33 -5.91 16.07
N PRO A 443 -9.13 -6.72 17.15
CA PRO A 443 -8.45 -6.28 18.36
C PRO A 443 -6.95 -5.94 18.20
N CYS A 444 -6.13 -6.77 17.55
CA CYS A 444 -4.69 -6.51 17.41
C CYS A 444 -4.33 -5.82 16.09
N GLY A 445 -4.98 -6.14 14.99
CA GLY A 445 -4.85 -5.42 13.72
C GLY A 445 -5.43 -4.01 13.85
N GLY A 446 -6.76 -3.92 13.97
CA GLY A 446 -7.46 -2.63 13.98
C GLY A 446 -7.09 -1.79 15.20
N PHE A 447 -7.38 -2.26 16.40
CA PHE A 447 -7.17 -1.48 17.62
C PHE A 447 -5.71 -1.46 18.12
N ALA A 448 -4.81 -2.22 17.51
CA ALA A 448 -3.40 -2.29 17.91
C ALA A 448 -3.20 -2.61 19.41
N LEU A 449 -4.09 -3.43 20.00
CA LEU A 449 -4.01 -3.76 21.43
C LEU A 449 -2.80 -4.62 21.79
N ASN A 450 -2.33 -5.46 20.86
CA ASN A 450 -1.08 -6.20 20.98
C ASN A 450 -0.41 -6.33 19.59
N PRO A 451 0.81 -5.79 19.38
CA PRO A 451 1.48 -5.87 18.08
C PRO A 451 1.95 -7.29 17.71
N ASP A 452 2.00 -8.21 18.67
CA ASP A 452 2.43 -9.59 18.46
C ASP A 452 1.26 -10.52 18.07
N PHE A 453 0.03 -9.99 17.97
CA PHE A 453 -1.19 -10.76 17.62
C PHE A 453 -1.42 -11.95 18.57
N GLU A 454 -1.22 -11.73 19.87
CA GLU A 454 -1.42 -12.73 20.93
C GLU A 454 -2.51 -12.28 21.93
N ASP A 455 -2.29 -12.45 23.24
CA ASP A 455 -3.22 -12.04 24.27
C ASP A 455 -3.41 -10.52 24.28
N TRP A 456 -4.66 -10.08 24.36
CA TRP A 456 -4.99 -8.67 24.38
C TRP A 456 -5.98 -8.35 25.51
N VAL A 457 -5.91 -7.11 25.99
CA VAL A 457 -6.81 -6.57 27.02
C VAL A 457 -7.28 -5.18 26.59
N ALA A 458 -8.59 -5.01 26.49
CA ALA A 458 -9.20 -3.72 26.23
C ALA A 458 -9.40 -2.95 27.55
N PRO A 459 -8.72 -1.81 27.78
CA PRO A 459 -8.89 -1.05 29.01
C PRO A 459 -10.26 -0.35 29.07
N ALA A 460 -10.75 -0.07 30.28
CA ALA A 460 -11.94 0.77 30.44
C ALA A 460 -11.77 2.14 29.77
N GLY A 461 -12.81 2.62 29.06
CA GLY A 461 -12.71 3.78 28.18
C GLY A 461 -12.36 3.45 26.72
N HIS A 462 -11.98 2.20 26.43
CA HIS A 462 -11.73 1.72 25.06
C HIS A 462 -13.03 1.23 24.41
N PHE A 463 -13.19 1.41 23.09
CA PHE A 463 -14.41 1.02 22.37
C PHE A 463 -14.76 -0.47 22.51
N LEU A 464 -13.78 -1.37 22.38
CA LEU A 464 -14.01 -2.80 22.58
C LEU A 464 -14.59 -3.11 23.97
N HIS A 465 -14.09 -2.43 25.00
CA HIS A 465 -14.56 -2.60 26.37
C HIS A 465 -15.94 -1.96 26.57
N ASP A 466 -16.10 -0.69 26.19
CA ASP A 466 -17.27 0.12 26.55
C ASP A 466 -18.47 -0.13 25.64
N TYR A 467 -18.28 -0.40 24.35
CA TYR A 467 -19.35 -0.57 23.37
C TYR A 467 -19.52 -2.02 22.92
N MET A 468 -18.42 -2.67 22.52
CA MET A 468 -18.48 -4.06 22.04
C MET A 468 -18.63 -5.05 23.18
N LYS A 469 -18.23 -4.69 24.41
CA LYS A 469 -18.31 -5.53 25.62
C LYS A 469 -17.39 -6.74 25.63
N ALA A 470 -16.24 -6.62 24.96
CA ALA A 470 -15.16 -7.58 24.99
C ALA A 470 -13.96 -6.99 25.77
N PHE A 471 -13.54 -7.66 26.83
CA PHE A 471 -12.54 -7.14 27.77
C PHE A 471 -11.16 -7.74 27.53
N ALA A 472 -11.09 -9.01 27.15
CA ALA A 472 -9.84 -9.68 26.82
C ALA A 472 -10.07 -10.84 25.85
N GLY A 473 -9.00 -11.24 25.17
CA GLY A 473 -8.99 -12.35 24.23
C GLY A 473 -7.58 -12.72 23.81
N TYR A 474 -7.49 -13.52 22.76
CA TYR A 474 -6.25 -13.95 22.14
C TYR A 474 -6.46 -13.92 20.62
N ASP A 475 -5.66 -13.14 19.90
CA ASP A 475 -5.63 -13.11 18.42
C ASP A 475 -4.85 -14.30 17.87
N ASP A 476 -5.07 -14.68 16.61
CA ASP A 476 -4.35 -15.80 15.98
C ASP A 476 -4.43 -17.13 16.78
N HIS A 477 -5.51 -17.35 17.52
CA HIS A 477 -5.65 -18.55 18.36
C HIS A 477 -5.72 -19.82 17.52
N GLU A 478 -6.51 -19.81 16.45
CA GLU A 478 -6.69 -20.97 15.58
C GLU A 478 -5.60 -21.07 14.50
N THR A 479 -4.78 -22.12 14.62
CA THR A 479 -3.73 -22.44 13.63
C THR A 479 -4.14 -23.51 12.64
N ASP A 480 -5.37 -24.02 12.73
CA ASP A 480 -5.87 -25.04 11.81
C ASP A 480 -6.21 -24.42 10.45
N SER A 481 -6.08 -25.24 9.40
CA SER A 481 -6.40 -24.82 8.03
C SER A 481 -7.89 -24.75 7.73
N VAL A 482 -8.69 -25.40 8.57
CA VAL A 482 -10.14 -25.27 8.68
C VAL A 482 -10.44 -25.58 10.12
N PHE A 483 -11.12 -24.69 10.81
CA PHE A 483 -11.50 -24.94 12.20
C PHE A 483 -13.02 -25.13 12.32
N THR A 484 -13.42 -25.83 13.37
CA THR A 484 -14.80 -26.20 13.62
C THR A 484 -15.35 -25.42 14.80
N GLN A 485 -16.58 -24.93 14.66
CA GLN A 485 -17.30 -24.26 15.74
C GLN A 485 -18.68 -24.83 15.97
N TYR A 486 -19.21 -24.60 17.17
CA TYR A 486 -20.47 -25.16 17.63
C TYR A 486 -21.42 -24.04 18.07
N GLY A 487 -22.57 -23.96 17.42
CA GLY A 487 -23.67 -23.08 17.84
C GLY A 487 -24.28 -23.52 19.17
N VAL A 488 -24.94 -22.59 19.86
CA VAL A 488 -25.40 -22.79 21.23
C VAL A 488 -26.87 -23.22 21.25
N PRO A 489 -27.20 -24.46 21.71
CA PRO A 489 -28.58 -24.92 21.74
C PRO A 489 -29.52 -23.99 22.52
N GLY A 490 -30.57 -23.53 21.86
CA GLY A 490 -31.55 -22.60 22.44
C GLY A 490 -31.20 -21.11 22.33
N ASP A 491 -30.01 -20.76 21.81
CA ASP A 491 -29.72 -19.37 21.44
C ASP A 491 -30.51 -18.98 20.18
N PRO A 492 -31.10 -17.77 20.12
CA PRO A 492 -31.88 -17.32 18.97
C PRO A 492 -31.07 -17.14 17.67
N LEU A 493 -29.74 -16.96 17.72
CA LEU A 493 -28.91 -16.79 16.55
C LEU A 493 -28.37 -18.12 16.04
N THR A 494 -27.85 -18.94 16.95
CA THR A 494 -27.01 -20.10 16.61
C THR A 494 -27.54 -21.46 17.08
N GLY A 495 -28.69 -21.48 17.77
CA GLY A 495 -29.28 -22.72 18.30
C GLY A 495 -30.03 -23.58 17.30
N SER A 496 -30.01 -23.23 16.01
CA SER A 496 -30.64 -24.01 14.93
C SER A 496 -29.79 -25.22 14.56
N ALA A 497 -30.42 -26.23 13.92
CA ALA A 497 -29.72 -27.44 13.51
C ALA A 497 -28.63 -27.18 12.46
N ASN A 498 -28.85 -26.20 11.58
CA ASN A 498 -27.91 -25.81 10.51
C ASN A 498 -26.64 -25.11 11.07
N LEU A 499 -26.67 -24.69 12.33
CA LEU A 499 -25.55 -24.00 13.00
C LEU A 499 -25.00 -24.83 14.15
N ALA A 500 -25.44 -26.08 14.30
CA ALA A 500 -25.01 -26.94 15.41
C ALA A 500 -23.50 -27.26 15.35
N GLU A 501 -22.96 -27.38 14.13
CA GLU A 501 -21.53 -27.55 13.85
C GLU A 501 -21.24 -26.88 12.50
N VAL A 502 -20.28 -25.96 12.46
CA VAL A 502 -19.88 -25.21 11.25
C VAL A 502 -18.38 -25.31 11.04
N TYR A 503 -17.96 -25.31 9.79
CA TYR A 503 -16.56 -25.43 9.37
C TYR A 503 -16.16 -24.13 8.69
N VAL A 504 -15.10 -23.48 9.13
CA VAL A 504 -14.69 -22.16 8.63
C VAL A 504 -13.36 -22.30 7.90
N TRP A 505 -13.35 -21.90 6.63
CA TRP A 505 -12.14 -21.82 5.82
C TRP A 505 -11.43 -20.47 6.07
N PRO A 506 -10.10 -20.38 5.90
CA PRO A 506 -9.38 -19.11 5.92
C PRO A 506 -9.93 -18.15 4.86
N TYR A 507 -9.51 -16.89 4.91
CA TYR A 507 -9.69 -16.03 3.74
C TYR A 507 -9.12 -16.67 2.47
N ASP A 508 -9.83 -16.52 1.35
CA ASP A 508 -9.48 -17.19 0.08
C ASP A 508 -8.04 -16.86 -0.37
N TRP A 509 -7.54 -15.65 -0.08
CA TRP A 509 -6.16 -15.25 -0.38
C TRP A 509 -5.11 -16.01 0.44
N ALA A 510 -5.44 -16.44 1.66
CA ALA A 510 -4.58 -17.24 2.52
C ALA A 510 -4.55 -18.71 2.08
N GLY A 511 -5.53 -19.15 1.28
CA GLY A 511 -5.64 -20.51 0.76
C GLY A 511 -5.85 -21.53 1.88
N SER A 512 -5.18 -22.68 1.81
CA SER A 512 -5.21 -23.69 2.89
C SER A 512 -4.21 -23.38 4.02
N GLY A 513 -3.89 -22.10 4.23
CA GLY A 513 -3.06 -21.59 5.32
C GLY A 513 -3.79 -21.66 6.65
N ASN A 514 -3.33 -20.90 7.65
CA ASN A 514 -4.01 -20.83 8.95
C ASN A 514 -5.27 -19.95 8.84
N THR A 515 -6.26 -20.24 9.68
CA THR A 515 -7.48 -19.44 9.79
C THR A 515 -7.33 -18.22 10.68
N TRP A 516 -6.30 -18.16 11.54
CA TRP A 516 -6.00 -16.99 12.37
C TRP A 516 -7.16 -16.48 13.24
N ALA A 517 -8.20 -17.30 13.42
CA ALA A 517 -9.36 -16.89 14.19
C ALA A 517 -8.98 -16.69 15.65
N GLY A 518 -9.33 -15.54 16.20
CA GLY A 518 -9.15 -15.24 17.61
C GLY A 518 -10.21 -15.89 18.50
N ARG A 519 -10.03 -15.70 19.81
CA ARG A 519 -11.03 -16.07 20.83
C ARG A 519 -11.22 -14.97 21.87
N PHE A 520 -12.37 -14.99 22.53
CA PHE A 520 -12.65 -14.13 23.67
C PHE A 520 -12.41 -14.88 25.00
N ASP A 521 -11.61 -14.27 25.87
CA ASP A 521 -11.26 -14.82 27.18
C ASP A 521 -12.04 -14.14 28.32
N ASP A 522 -12.44 -12.86 28.15
CA ASP A 522 -13.27 -12.13 29.11
C ASP A 522 -14.26 -11.19 28.40
N LEU A 523 -15.52 -11.25 28.82
CA LEU A 523 -16.66 -10.52 28.24
C LEU A 523 -17.50 -9.90 29.37
N ASP A 524 -18.25 -8.83 29.04
CA ASP A 524 -19.26 -8.33 29.97
C ASP A 524 -20.27 -9.42 30.35
N PRO A 525 -20.74 -9.49 31.60
CA PRO A 525 -21.74 -10.49 32.01
C PRO A 525 -23.07 -10.46 31.22
N GLY A 526 -23.37 -9.34 30.55
CA GLY A 526 -24.51 -9.19 29.65
C GLY A 526 -24.24 -9.65 28.22
N ALA A 527 -22.98 -9.85 27.82
CA ALA A 527 -22.61 -10.45 26.55
C ALA A 527 -22.79 -11.97 26.63
N VAL A 528 -23.48 -12.54 25.64
CA VAL A 528 -23.85 -13.95 25.59
C VAL A 528 -23.03 -14.63 24.51
N PRO A 529 -22.13 -15.56 24.84
CA PRO A 529 -21.45 -16.40 23.86
C PRO A 529 -22.46 -17.16 22.98
N ILE A 530 -22.22 -17.17 21.67
CA ILE A 530 -23.11 -17.81 20.67
C ILE A 530 -22.39 -18.86 19.83
N PHE A 531 -21.07 -18.87 19.80
CA PHE A 531 -20.28 -19.93 19.17
C PHE A 531 -19.12 -20.33 20.08
N TYR A 532 -18.82 -21.63 20.09
CA TYR A 532 -17.68 -22.18 20.81
C TYR A 532 -16.75 -22.97 19.88
N GLY A 533 -15.45 -22.89 20.13
CA GLY A 533 -14.43 -23.75 19.54
C GLY A 533 -14.48 -25.17 20.10
N ALA A 534 -13.62 -26.05 19.57
CA ALA A 534 -13.65 -27.48 19.88
C ALA A 534 -13.34 -27.82 21.36
N VAL A 535 -12.63 -26.96 22.09
CA VAL A 535 -12.34 -27.15 23.52
C VAL A 535 -13.04 -26.13 24.42
N GLY A 536 -14.01 -25.40 23.86
CA GLY A 536 -14.91 -24.51 24.59
C GLY A 536 -14.49 -23.04 24.63
N GLU A 537 -13.58 -22.63 23.75
CA GLU A 537 -13.22 -21.22 23.53
C GLU A 537 -14.42 -20.43 23.00
N VAL A 538 -14.57 -19.17 23.39
CA VAL A 538 -15.64 -18.33 22.85
C VAL A 538 -15.19 -17.70 21.54
N MET A 539 -15.79 -18.10 20.42
CA MET A 539 -15.43 -17.62 19.07
C MET A 539 -16.35 -16.48 18.60
N GLY A 540 -17.49 -16.30 19.27
CA GLY A 540 -18.40 -15.22 18.96
C GLY A 540 -19.45 -15.02 20.04
N TYR A 541 -19.98 -13.81 20.13
CA TYR A 541 -21.00 -13.44 21.11
C TYR A 541 -22.00 -12.43 20.54
N ARG A 542 -23.11 -12.28 21.28
CA ARG A 542 -24.07 -11.20 21.06
C ARG A 542 -24.28 -10.38 22.33
N TYR A 543 -24.51 -9.08 22.18
CA TYR A 543 -24.83 -8.17 23.28
C TYR A 543 -26.02 -7.29 22.90
N ALA A 544 -26.94 -7.11 23.84
CA ALA A 544 -28.05 -6.17 23.69
C ALA A 544 -28.03 -5.18 24.83
N ASP A 545 -27.78 -3.92 24.50
CA ASP A 545 -27.71 -2.87 25.48
C ASP A 545 -29.12 -2.51 25.99
N PRO A 546 -29.29 -2.19 27.29
CA PRO A 546 -30.55 -1.66 27.80
C PRO A 546 -31.02 -0.36 27.11
N GLY A 547 -30.09 0.43 26.58
CA GLY A 547 -30.32 1.62 25.75
C GLY A 547 -30.80 1.31 24.33
N GLY A 548 -30.73 0.05 23.90
CA GLY A 548 -31.41 -0.46 22.70
C GLY A 548 -30.51 -0.87 21.54
N TYR A 549 -29.22 -0.59 21.60
CA TYR A 549 -28.28 -1.05 20.58
C TYR A 549 -27.98 -2.53 20.71
N LYS A 550 -27.53 -3.14 19.60
CA LYS A 550 -27.19 -4.57 19.57
C LYS A 550 -25.90 -4.79 18.81
N VAL A 551 -25.09 -5.71 19.32
CA VAL A 551 -23.83 -6.13 18.70
C VAL A 551 -23.84 -7.64 18.55
N VAL A 552 -23.34 -8.11 17.41
CA VAL A 552 -22.86 -9.48 17.22
C VAL A 552 -21.42 -9.35 16.75
N PHE A 553 -20.51 -10.06 17.39
CA PHE A 553 -19.11 -10.12 16.95
C PHE A 553 -18.69 -11.59 16.86
N LEU A 554 -18.26 -11.97 15.66
CA LEU A 554 -17.64 -13.24 15.32
C LEU A 554 -16.16 -12.99 15.05
N TYR A 555 -15.30 -13.70 15.77
CA TYR A 555 -13.85 -13.51 15.71
C TYR A 555 -13.19 -14.36 14.60
N TYR A 556 -13.84 -14.39 13.44
CA TYR A 556 -13.50 -15.22 12.29
C TYR A 556 -14.33 -14.79 11.07
N PRO A 557 -14.03 -15.25 9.86
CA PRO A 557 -14.68 -14.75 8.66
C PRO A 557 -15.88 -15.62 8.30
N TRP A 558 -17.04 -15.22 8.78
CA TRP A 558 -18.28 -15.98 8.66
C TRP A 558 -18.68 -16.32 7.22
N HIS A 559 -18.35 -15.46 6.27
CA HIS A 559 -18.66 -15.68 4.86
C HIS A 559 -17.83 -16.79 4.19
N TYR A 560 -16.81 -17.33 4.87
CA TYR A 560 -16.05 -18.53 4.44
C TYR A 560 -16.50 -19.82 5.14
N VAL A 561 -17.72 -19.88 5.66
CA VAL A 561 -18.28 -21.14 6.19
C VAL A 561 -18.51 -22.16 5.06
N MET A 562 -17.99 -23.37 5.26
CA MET A 562 -17.94 -24.47 4.30
C MET A 562 -18.80 -25.65 4.73
N LEU A 563 -19.18 -26.48 3.75
CA LEU A 563 -19.75 -27.80 3.99
C LEU A 563 -18.73 -28.68 4.71
N SER A 564 -19.22 -29.63 5.53
CA SER A 564 -18.36 -30.56 6.29
C SER A 564 -17.37 -31.39 5.46
N ASP A 565 -17.65 -31.60 4.17
CA ASP A 565 -16.75 -32.30 3.23
C ASP A 565 -15.85 -31.35 2.43
N LEU A 566 -15.92 -30.05 2.72
CA LEU A 566 -15.17 -28.96 2.11
C LEU A 566 -15.39 -28.87 0.58
N SER A 567 -16.50 -29.41 0.08
CA SER A 567 -16.82 -29.40 -1.35
C SER A 567 -17.29 -28.04 -1.87
N GLY A 568 -17.60 -27.11 -0.97
CA GLY A 568 -18.01 -25.74 -1.27
C GLY A 568 -18.55 -25.02 -0.02
N TYR A 569 -18.99 -23.79 -0.23
CA TYR A 569 -19.61 -22.96 0.81
C TYR A 569 -20.92 -23.56 1.33
N ASP A 570 -21.11 -23.53 2.65
CA ASP A 570 -22.39 -23.92 3.27
C ASP A 570 -23.30 -22.69 3.33
N THR A 571 -23.89 -22.37 2.18
CA THR A 571 -24.77 -21.21 2.04
C THR A 571 -26.02 -21.32 2.93
N GLU A 572 -26.45 -22.55 3.29
CA GLU A 572 -27.60 -22.74 4.18
C GLU A 572 -27.25 -22.31 5.62
N ALA A 573 -26.10 -22.71 6.13
CA ALA A 573 -25.59 -22.22 7.42
C ALA A 573 -25.42 -20.70 7.40
N GLN A 574 -24.75 -20.18 6.37
CA GLN A 574 -24.52 -18.74 6.18
C GLN A 574 -25.83 -17.93 6.21
N ASP A 575 -26.79 -18.29 5.37
CA ASP A 575 -28.10 -17.64 5.29
C ASP A 575 -28.88 -17.77 6.61
N THR A 576 -28.79 -18.94 7.28
CA THR A 576 -29.47 -19.17 8.55
C THR A 576 -28.99 -18.19 9.64
N LEU A 577 -27.67 -17.97 9.76
CA LEU A 577 -27.16 -17.05 10.77
C LEU A 577 -27.57 -15.61 10.48
N ILE A 578 -27.46 -15.17 9.22
CA ILE A 578 -27.85 -13.82 8.83
C ILE A 578 -29.34 -13.61 9.06
N HIS A 579 -30.19 -14.57 8.69
CA HIS A 579 -31.63 -14.51 8.93
C HIS A 579 -31.95 -14.38 10.42
N ASN A 580 -31.34 -15.22 11.26
CA ASN A 580 -31.57 -15.19 12.70
C ASN A 580 -31.06 -13.88 13.32
N THR A 581 -29.92 -13.38 12.86
CA THR A 581 -29.35 -12.09 13.27
C THR A 581 -30.28 -10.93 12.91
N LEU A 582 -30.75 -10.85 11.67
CA LEU A 582 -31.70 -9.82 11.21
C LEU A 582 -33.01 -9.88 12.00
N THR A 583 -33.53 -11.08 12.24
CA THR A 583 -34.72 -11.30 13.06
C THR A 583 -34.50 -10.79 14.48
N TRP A 584 -33.35 -11.11 15.08
CA TRP A 584 -32.99 -10.64 16.42
C TRP A 584 -32.76 -9.12 16.47
N PHE A 585 -32.19 -8.54 15.43
CA PHE A 585 -32.11 -7.09 15.22
C PHE A 585 -33.50 -6.44 15.01
N GLY A 586 -34.56 -7.23 14.85
CA GLY A 586 -35.93 -6.74 14.63
C GLY A 586 -36.12 -6.16 13.23
N TYR A 587 -35.36 -6.64 12.25
CA TYR A 587 -35.52 -6.27 10.85
C TYR A 587 -36.79 -6.93 10.29
N VAL A 588 -37.70 -6.12 9.74
CA VAL A 588 -39.01 -6.57 9.23
C VAL A 588 -39.02 -6.67 7.69
N GLY A 589 -37.84 -6.68 7.06
CA GLY A 589 -37.67 -6.72 5.59
C GLY A 589 -37.24 -8.07 5.03
N VAL A 590 -37.35 -9.16 5.80
CA VAL A 590 -37.00 -10.52 5.35
C VAL A 590 -37.87 -10.91 4.15
N TYR A 591 -37.23 -11.41 3.09
CA TYR A 591 -37.92 -11.90 1.89
C TYR A 591 -38.56 -13.27 2.19
N GLU A 592 -39.87 -13.40 2.01
CA GLU A 592 -40.49 -14.71 1.75
C GLU A 592 -40.32 -15.02 0.27
N GLU A 593 -39.92 -16.26 -0.05
CA GLU A 593 -39.62 -16.71 -1.40
C GLU A 593 -40.84 -16.64 -2.34
N GLU A 594 -40.57 -16.25 -3.60
CA GLU A 594 -41.41 -16.21 -4.81
C GLU A 594 -42.39 -15.02 -5.07
N ALA A 595 -41.98 -14.12 -5.99
CA ALA A 595 -42.68 -13.86 -7.27
C ALA A 595 -41.88 -12.92 -8.19
N GLU A 596 -41.86 -13.25 -9.49
CA GLU A 596 -41.28 -12.55 -10.66
C GLU A 596 -40.92 -11.05 -10.49
N GLU A 597 -39.66 -10.73 -10.77
CA GLU A 597 -39.10 -9.37 -10.77
C GLU A 597 -39.82 -8.41 -11.70
N ALA A 598 -40.56 -7.46 -11.11
CA ALA A 598 -40.88 -6.19 -11.75
C ALA A 598 -39.66 -5.26 -11.65
N GLY A 599 -38.71 -5.35 -12.58
CA GLY A 599 -37.58 -4.40 -12.57
C GLY A 599 -36.44 -4.67 -13.54
N PHE A 600 -36.27 -5.91 -14.02
CA PHE A 600 -35.18 -6.23 -14.92
C PHE A 600 -35.28 -5.45 -16.24
N ARG A 601 -34.22 -4.70 -16.56
CA ARG A 601 -34.08 -3.98 -17.82
C ARG A 601 -32.86 -4.51 -18.55
N CYS A 602 -33.10 -5.05 -19.74
CA CYS A 602 -32.08 -5.34 -20.73
C CYS A 602 -32.22 -4.33 -21.86
N ALA A 603 -31.14 -3.66 -22.23
CA ALA A 603 -31.10 -2.75 -23.37
C ALA A 603 -30.07 -3.22 -24.39
N LEU A 604 -30.49 -3.25 -25.65
CA LEU A 604 -29.62 -3.52 -26.78
C LEU A 604 -29.25 -2.19 -27.45
N HIS A 605 -27.96 -1.90 -27.57
CA HIS A 605 -27.47 -0.70 -28.23
C HIS A 605 -27.41 -0.89 -29.75
N ALA A 606 -27.51 0.22 -30.49
CA ALA A 606 -27.44 0.18 -31.95
C ALA A 606 -26.08 -0.35 -32.43
N ALA A 607 -26.08 -1.14 -33.51
CA ALA A 607 -24.85 -1.62 -34.13
C ALA A 607 -24.05 -0.44 -34.73
N LEU A 608 -22.73 -0.41 -34.53
CA LEU A 608 -21.87 0.66 -35.05
C LEU A 608 -20.68 0.09 -35.86
N PRO A 609 -20.43 0.54 -37.11
CA PRO A 609 -21.19 1.55 -37.85
C PRO A 609 -22.52 1.02 -38.40
N ASN A 610 -23.52 1.90 -38.54
CA ASN A 610 -24.79 1.62 -39.21
C ASN A 610 -25.00 2.63 -40.36
N PRO A 611 -25.07 2.21 -41.63
CA PRO A 611 -25.11 0.82 -42.12
C PRO A 611 -23.77 0.07 -41.95
N VAL A 612 -23.87 -1.22 -41.61
CA VAL A 612 -22.71 -2.11 -41.45
C VAL A 612 -22.14 -2.45 -42.82
N THR A 613 -20.85 -2.16 -43.04
CA THR A 613 -20.16 -2.46 -44.32
C THR A 613 -19.25 -3.67 -44.25
N ASP A 614 -18.68 -3.99 -43.09
CA ASP A 614 -17.79 -5.15 -42.88
C ASP A 614 -17.89 -5.69 -41.44
N VAL A 615 -17.45 -4.89 -40.45
CA VAL A 615 -17.53 -5.21 -39.02
C VAL A 615 -18.42 -4.20 -38.31
N ALA A 616 -19.24 -4.65 -37.37
CA ALA A 616 -19.99 -3.79 -36.47
C ALA A 616 -19.88 -4.25 -35.02
N ARG A 617 -19.90 -3.30 -34.09
CA ARG A 617 -19.99 -3.54 -32.64
C ARG A 617 -21.44 -3.45 -32.19
N ILE A 618 -21.87 -4.40 -31.38
CA ILE A 618 -23.18 -4.42 -30.74
C ILE A 618 -22.93 -4.42 -29.23
N GLY A 619 -23.39 -3.38 -28.54
CA GLY A 619 -23.35 -3.33 -27.08
C GLY A 619 -24.68 -3.79 -26.50
N TYR A 620 -24.65 -4.30 -25.27
CA TYR A 620 -25.84 -4.54 -24.45
C TYR A 620 -25.59 -4.02 -23.04
N SER A 621 -26.66 -3.76 -22.28
CA SER A 621 -26.59 -3.41 -20.85
C SER A 621 -27.67 -4.14 -20.07
N LEU A 622 -27.30 -4.56 -18.86
CA LEU A 622 -28.17 -5.24 -17.91
C LEU A 622 -28.26 -4.39 -16.64
N SER A 623 -29.44 -4.29 -16.04
CA SER A 623 -29.63 -3.60 -14.75
C SER A 623 -29.09 -4.37 -13.55
N SER A 624 -28.76 -5.66 -13.72
CA SER A 624 -28.11 -6.53 -12.73
C SER A 624 -27.43 -7.73 -13.42
N PRO A 625 -26.36 -8.31 -12.85
CA PRO A 625 -25.68 -9.49 -13.40
C PRO A 625 -26.63 -10.68 -13.51
N ARG A 626 -26.82 -11.21 -14.72
CA ARG A 626 -27.66 -12.37 -15.02
C ARG A 626 -27.17 -13.03 -16.31
N ASN A 627 -27.50 -14.31 -16.47
CA ASN A 627 -27.22 -15.05 -17.70
C ASN A 627 -27.84 -14.33 -18.90
N VAL A 628 -27.03 -14.03 -19.92
CA VAL A 628 -27.40 -13.27 -21.11
C VAL A 628 -26.98 -14.00 -22.38
N SER A 629 -27.86 -13.97 -23.38
CA SER A 629 -27.61 -14.62 -24.67
C SER A 629 -27.91 -13.66 -25.82
N LEU A 630 -26.87 -13.24 -26.56
CA LEU A 630 -26.99 -12.34 -27.70
C LEU A 630 -26.93 -13.13 -29.01
N LYS A 631 -28.00 -13.10 -29.82
CA LYS A 631 -28.17 -13.93 -31.02
C LYS A 631 -28.45 -13.09 -32.27
N VAL A 632 -27.82 -13.46 -33.38
CA VAL A 632 -28.02 -12.85 -34.71
C VAL A 632 -28.85 -13.78 -35.58
N TYR A 633 -29.93 -13.24 -36.15
CA TYR A 633 -30.83 -13.95 -37.04
C TYR A 633 -30.80 -13.34 -38.45
N ASP A 634 -31.00 -14.15 -39.49
CA ASP A 634 -31.20 -13.63 -40.84
C ASP A 634 -32.64 -13.12 -41.04
N ILE A 635 -32.91 -12.51 -42.19
CA ILE A 635 -34.24 -11.94 -42.51
C ILE A 635 -35.37 -12.99 -42.56
N THR A 636 -35.04 -14.28 -42.57
CA THR A 636 -36.01 -15.38 -42.53
C THR A 636 -36.29 -15.87 -41.10
N GLY A 637 -35.62 -15.29 -40.10
CA GLY A 637 -35.72 -15.68 -38.69
C GLY A 637 -34.86 -16.90 -38.34
N ARG A 638 -33.97 -17.34 -39.23
CA ARG A 638 -33.03 -18.44 -38.93
C ARG A 638 -31.84 -17.90 -38.14
N LEU A 639 -31.48 -18.59 -37.06
CA LEU A 639 -30.29 -18.26 -36.25
C LEU A 639 -29.03 -18.41 -37.11
N VAL A 640 -28.26 -17.33 -37.20
CA VAL A 640 -26.98 -17.27 -37.93
C VAL A 640 -25.81 -17.50 -36.97
N LYS A 641 -25.83 -16.84 -35.79
CA LYS A 641 -24.74 -16.91 -34.81
C LYS A 641 -25.20 -16.48 -33.41
N THR A 642 -24.65 -17.12 -32.37
CA THR A 642 -24.68 -16.60 -30.98
C THR A 642 -23.38 -15.83 -30.74
N LEU A 643 -23.49 -14.57 -30.30
CA LEU A 643 -22.36 -13.67 -30.07
C LEU A 643 -21.87 -13.71 -28.62
N VAL A 644 -22.81 -13.86 -27.67
CA VAL A 644 -22.58 -13.93 -26.22
C VAL A 644 -23.53 -14.98 -25.66
N ASP A 645 -23.06 -15.80 -24.72
CA ASP A 645 -23.83 -16.80 -23.98
C ASP A 645 -23.10 -17.03 -22.65
N GLU A 646 -23.28 -16.09 -21.72
CA GLU A 646 -22.54 -16.02 -20.45
C GLU A 646 -23.45 -15.69 -19.27
#